data_AF-A0A2R3QGV1-F1
#
_entry.id   AF-A0A2R3QGV1-F1
#
_cell.length_a   1.000
_cell.length_b   1.000
_cell.length_c   1.000
_cell.angle_alpha   90.00
_cell.angle_beta   90.00
_cell.angle_gamma   90.00
#
_symmetry.space_group_name_H-M   'P 1'
#
loop_
_entity.id
_entity.type
_entity.pdbx_description
1 polymer ?
#
loop_
_entity_poly.entity_id
_entity_poly.type
_entity_poly.pdbx_seq_one_letter_code
_entity_poly.pdbx_strand_id
1 'polypeptide(L)'
;MLQDLGGYKQWIRPHDFGNDKLARALGLEHWLEDEGGRIFDAKAVRQELRQMHAQAQRRARGTQVAPALRRNVAQLAALAHLSEADCRILEFACCVHADSLLEDATDMFGDLTAAQVAACLASILDLPADTVRAALAPQSVLARTGLLTLDRSGRGWLRSRLDLLSGNFAELMQTEAADVLHLLRGKVSVAGPARLALDDYGHIQPQLDIALPYLRQTLDARGRGVNLFIHGTPGTGKTELARTLARQLDCELFEVASEDDDGDPTSAERRLRAFRAAQSFFASRRALLVFDEAEDVFNDSSSPFGGKSTAQLHKAWINRMLEDNPVPVLWLSNSGALDAAFIRRFDMVFELPVPPQRQRQRIVRQQCAGLLDDVAVERMSAIEALAPAVVARAAQVVRRIGDAQPAQQASQALERLVDNTLQAQGHRGLAQHGAARLPEIYDPAFLHADADLAAIARGIAAQRSARLCLYGPPGTGKTAYGRWLAQELDAPLLVRRASDLQSKWVGECEKNIARAFEEARHGGAVLLIDEVDGFLQDRCGAQRSWEVSQVNEMLTQMEAFEGVFIASTNLMQGLDQAALRRFDLKVKLDWLRPAQAWELLVRHCRQLGLAAPEADEQARLARLAQLAPGDFAAVVRQSRFKPLPDAATLVTALAAECALKEGSHASIGFV
;
A
#
# COMPACT_ATOMS: atom_id res chain seq x y z
N MET A 1 34.62 27.57 28.49
CA MET A 1 34.76 26.81 27.23
C MET A 1 35.93 27.33 26.39
N LEU A 2 35.92 28.57 25.91
CA LEU A 2 37.00 29.14 25.08
C LEU A 2 38.41 29.05 25.71
N GLN A 3 38.53 29.21 27.03
CA GLN A 3 39.81 29.16 27.75
C GLN A 3 40.33 27.72 27.93
N ASP A 4 39.54 26.83 28.52
CA ASP A 4 39.98 25.48 28.93
C ASP A 4 40.14 24.51 27.75
N LEU A 5 39.28 24.63 26.74
CA LEU A 5 39.30 23.77 25.56
C LEU A 5 40.19 24.32 24.43
N GLY A 6 40.87 25.44 24.67
CA GLY A 6 41.80 26.01 23.70
C GLY A 6 41.15 26.76 22.53
N GLY A 7 39.83 27.00 22.55
CA GLY A 7 39.14 27.78 21.51
C GLY A 7 39.68 29.20 21.34
N TYR A 8 40.23 29.79 22.42
CA TYR A 8 40.92 31.09 22.38
C TYR A 8 42.09 31.12 21.38
N LYS A 9 42.68 29.98 21.02
CA LYS A 9 43.80 29.90 20.07
C LYS A 9 43.38 30.20 18.64
N GLN A 10 42.16 29.82 18.27
CA GLN A 10 41.59 30.12 16.95
C GLN A 10 40.89 31.48 16.95
N TRP A 11 40.30 31.84 18.09
CA TRP A 11 39.57 33.10 18.24
C TRP A 11 40.47 34.33 18.41
N ILE A 12 41.56 34.27 19.18
CA ILE A 12 42.48 35.41 19.36
C ILE A 12 43.68 35.24 18.41
N ARG A 13 43.58 35.91 17.26
CA ARG A 13 44.61 35.94 16.21
C ARG A 13 45.67 37.01 16.53
N PRO A 14 46.76 37.14 15.74
CA PRO A 14 47.81 38.10 16.06
C PRO A 14 47.39 39.58 16.05
N HIS A 15 46.40 39.94 15.24
CA HIS A 15 46.05 41.35 14.98
C HIS A 15 44.55 41.66 15.13
N ASP A 16 43.71 40.64 15.33
CA ASP A 16 42.26 40.75 15.34
C ASP A 16 41.62 39.60 16.13
N PHE A 17 40.29 39.64 16.27
CA PHE A 17 39.50 38.48 16.66
C PHE A 17 39.07 37.69 15.42
N GLY A 18 38.98 36.36 15.55
CA GLY A 18 38.40 35.49 14.54
C GLY A 18 36.87 35.61 14.44
N ASN A 19 36.23 36.23 15.44
CA ASN A 19 34.81 36.54 15.47
C ASN A 19 34.55 37.74 16.41
N ASP A 20 34.21 38.88 15.81
CA ASP A 20 33.96 40.14 16.52
C ASP A 20 32.67 40.14 17.33
N LYS A 21 31.66 39.34 16.93
CA LYS A 21 30.40 39.21 17.68
C LYS A 21 30.65 38.60 19.06
N LEU A 22 31.50 37.58 19.12
CA LEU A 22 31.95 36.98 20.38
C LEU A 22 32.70 38.00 21.25
N ALA A 23 33.52 38.85 20.65
CA ALA A 23 34.27 39.87 21.40
C ALA A 23 33.33 40.89 22.04
N ARG A 24 32.35 41.40 21.28
CA ARG A 24 31.32 42.30 21.80
C ARG A 24 30.48 41.65 22.91
N ALA A 25 30.03 40.42 22.70
CA ALA A 25 29.21 39.74 23.70
C ALA A 25 29.96 39.43 25.01
N LEU A 26 31.29 39.28 24.93
CA LEU A 26 32.16 39.14 26.10
C LEU A 26 32.61 40.50 26.67
N GLY A 27 32.17 41.64 26.11
CA GLY A 27 32.58 42.96 26.60
C GLY A 27 34.05 43.29 26.33
N LEU A 28 34.62 42.72 25.26
CA LEU A 28 35.98 43.01 24.75
C LEU A 28 35.94 43.94 23.53
N GLU A 29 34.85 44.69 23.34
CA GLU A 29 34.67 45.63 22.23
C GLU A 29 35.69 46.77 22.20
N HIS A 30 36.28 47.12 23.34
CA HIS A 30 37.39 48.10 23.42
C HIS A 30 38.68 47.63 22.73
N TRP A 31 38.75 46.37 22.30
CA TRP A 31 39.82 45.84 21.46
C TRP A 31 39.47 45.84 19.96
N LEU A 32 38.21 46.14 19.60
CA LEU A 32 37.75 46.25 18.22
C LEU A 32 37.79 47.69 17.70
N GLU A 33 37.59 48.66 18.58
CA GLU A 33 37.48 50.07 18.23
C GLU A 33 38.86 50.74 18.20
N ASP A 34 39.13 51.48 17.11
CA ASP A 34 40.33 52.32 16.94
C ASP A 34 40.26 53.63 17.76
N GLU A 35 39.23 53.80 18.59
CA GLU A 35 38.98 55.00 19.41
C GLU A 35 40.03 55.12 20.54
N GLY A 36 41.20 55.65 20.16
CA GLY A 36 42.31 55.96 21.07
C GLY A 36 43.68 55.47 20.62
N GLY A 37 43.82 54.85 19.44
CA GLY A 37 45.11 54.36 18.93
C GLY A 37 45.65 53.13 19.67
N ARG A 38 44.76 52.33 20.28
CA ARG A 38 45.13 51.06 20.93
C ARG A 38 45.40 50.00 19.87
N ILE A 39 46.65 49.56 19.80
CA ILE A 39 47.05 48.43 18.97
C ILE A 39 46.54 47.14 19.63
N PHE A 40 45.88 46.28 18.85
CA PHE A 40 45.44 44.95 19.30
C PHE A 40 46.62 44.15 19.88
N ASP A 41 46.51 43.72 21.15
CA ASP A 41 47.52 42.89 21.83
C ASP A 41 46.93 41.55 22.24
N ALA A 42 47.18 40.52 21.43
CA ALA A 42 46.73 39.16 21.67
C ALA A 42 47.14 38.60 23.05
N LYS A 43 48.26 39.05 23.63
CA LYS A 43 48.70 38.60 24.95
C LYS A 43 47.88 39.26 26.06
N ALA A 44 47.62 40.56 25.94
CA ALA A 44 46.76 41.29 26.87
C ALA A 44 45.32 40.76 26.83
N VAL A 45 44.75 40.55 25.63
CA VAL A 45 43.42 39.97 25.44
C VAL A 45 43.31 38.58 26.11
N ARG A 46 44.33 37.72 25.94
CA ARG A 46 44.36 36.39 26.60
C ARG A 46 44.41 36.48 28.13
N GLN A 47 45.08 37.51 28.67
CA GLN A 47 45.12 37.72 30.11
C GLN A 47 43.76 38.17 30.65
N GLU A 48 43.11 39.09 29.95
CA GLU A 48 41.76 39.56 30.26
C GLU A 48 40.74 38.42 30.20
N LEU A 49 40.77 37.61 29.13
CA LEU A 49 39.91 36.42 28.98
C LEU A 49 40.09 35.43 30.14
N ARG A 50 41.31 35.20 30.63
CA ARG A 50 41.57 34.35 31.80
C ARG A 50 40.94 34.90 33.07
N GLN A 51 41.02 36.21 33.28
CA GLN A 51 40.41 36.86 34.44
C GLN A 51 38.89 36.75 34.39
N MET A 52 38.29 37.03 33.23
CA MET A 52 36.87 36.87 32.98
C MET A 52 36.41 35.43 33.21
N HIS A 53 37.17 34.46 32.70
CA HIS A 53 36.86 33.05 32.88
C HIS A 53 36.86 32.65 34.36
N ALA A 54 37.86 33.08 35.14
CA ALA A 54 37.92 32.83 36.59
C ALA A 54 36.74 33.47 37.34
N GLN A 55 36.29 34.66 36.93
CA GLN A 55 35.08 35.30 37.49
C GLN A 55 33.81 34.52 37.12
N ALA A 56 33.69 34.08 35.87
CA ALA A 56 32.56 33.28 35.40
C ALA A 56 32.46 31.93 36.13
N GLN A 57 33.58 31.23 36.35
CA GLN A 57 33.60 29.99 37.12
C GLN A 57 33.07 30.15 38.56
N ARG A 58 33.33 31.30 39.20
CA ARG A 58 32.77 31.60 40.54
C ARG A 58 31.26 31.75 40.53
N ARG A 59 30.70 32.29 39.43
CA ARG A 59 29.25 32.49 39.25
C ARG A 59 28.53 31.24 38.72
N ALA A 60 29.26 30.35 38.04
CA ALA A 60 28.71 29.19 37.34
C ALA A 60 27.83 28.28 38.22
N ARG A 61 28.14 28.13 39.51
CA ARG A 61 27.35 27.31 40.45
C ARG A 61 25.91 27.81 40.67
N GLY A 62 25.64 29.09 40.41
CA GLY A 62 24.31 29.69 40.50
C GLY A 62 23.65 29.88 39.13
N THR A 63 24.38 29.67 38.04
CA THR A 63 23.86 29.83 36.68
C THR A 63 22.98 28.65 36.32
N GLN A 64 21.83 28.96 35.77
CA GLN A 64 20.76 28.00 35.54
C GLN A 64 20.24 28.20 34.13
N VAL A 65 20.00 27.10 33.40
CA VAL A 65 19.35 27.17 32.09
C VAL A 65 17.94 27.73 32.21
N ALA A 66 17.39 28.20 31.09
CA ALA A 66 16.04 28.75 31.03
C ALA A 66 15.02 27.85 31.76
N PRO A 67 14.11 28.40 32.59
CA PRO A 67 13.16 27.60 33.36
C PRO A 67 12.28 26.67 32.51
N ALA A 68 11.91 27.12 31.30
CA ALA A 68 11.18 26.31 30.33
C ALA A 68 11.98 25.07 29.89
N LEU A 69 13.23 25.27 29.46
CA LEU A 69 14.13 24.17 29.06
C LEU A 69 14.29 23.14 30.17
N ARG A 70 14.59 23.58 31.40
CA ARG A 70 14.75 22.66 32.53
C ARG A 70 13.48 21.86 32.81
N ARG A 71 12.31 22.52 32.76
CA ARG A 71 11.02 21.88 33.00
C ARG A 71 10.73 20.82 31.94
N ASN A 72 10.93 21.16 30.67
CA ASN A 72 10.70 20.25 29.54
C ASN A 72 11.69 19.07 29.59
N VAL A 73 12.97 19.31 29.90
CA VAL A 73 13.95 18.22 30.10
C VAL A 73 13.58 17.34 31.28
N ALA A 74 13.10 17.90 32.39
CA ALA A 74 12.65 17.11 33.54
C ALA A 74 11.44 16.23 33.22
N GLN A 75 10.50 16.72 32.38
CA GLN A 75 9.38 15.91 31.89
C GLN A 75 9.87 14.75 31.02
N LEU A 76 10.79 15.02 30.07
CA LEU A 76 11.40 13.96 29.27
C LEU A 76 12.20 12.97 30.13
N ALA A 77 12.88 13.45 31.16
CA ALA A 77 13.63 12.60 32.09
C ALA A 77 12.72 11.63 32.84
N ALA A 78 11.54 12.06 33.25
CA ALA A 78 10.55 11.21 33.89
C ALA A 78 9.99 10.13 32.94
N LEU A 79 9.81 10.46 31.65
CA LEU A 79 9.25 9.55 30.65
C LEU A 79 10.29 8.55 30.10
N ALA A 80 11.52 9.01 29.86
CA ALA A 80 12.59 8.22 29.27
C ALA A 80 13.57 7.63 30.30
N HIS A 81 13.40 7.94 31.58
CA HIS A 81 14.32 7.57 32.67
C HIS A 81 15.76 8.09 32.42
N LEU A 82 15.88 9.37 32.08
CA LEU A 82 17.16 10.02 31.84
C LEU A 82 17.92 10.23 33.16
N SER A 83 19.24 9.99 33.15
CA SER A 83 20.11 10.32 34.27
C SER A 83 20.36 11.84 34.34
N GLU A 84 20.91 12.32 35.46
CA GLU A 84 21.31 13.73 35.59
C GLU A 84 22.31 14.14 34.50
N ALA A 85 23.25 13.24 34.15
CA ALA A 85 24.20 13.49 33.08
C ALA A 85 23.51 13.62 31.71
N ASP A 86 22.53 12.75 31.42
CA ASP A 86 21.76 12.82 30.18
C ASP A 86 21.00 14.15 30.09
N CYS A 87 20.38 14.58 31.18
CA CYS A 87 19.66 15.86 31.26
C CYS A 87 20.60 17.03 30.96
N ARG A 88 21.77 17.11 31.61
CA ARG A 88 22.72 18.22 31.41
C ARG A 88 23.30 18.25 30.00
N ILE A 89 23.56 17.07 29.41
CA ILE A 89 24.00 16.96 28.01
C ILE A 89 22.89 17.44 27.06
N LEU A 90 21.64 17.02 27.28
CA LEU A 90 20.51 17.42 26.45
C LEU A 90 20.21 18.91 26.58
N GLU A 91 20.25 19.48 27.79
CA GLU A 91 20.11 20.92 28.03
C GLU A 91 21.17 21.72 27.26
N PHE A 92 22.43 21.30 27.34
CA PHE A 92 23.51 21.98 26.62
C PHE A 92 23.36 21.85 25.10
N ALA A 93 22.97 20.67 24.60
CA ALA A 93 22.69 20.48 23.18
C ALA A 93 21.56 21.40 22.71
N CYS A 94 20.47 21.53 23.48
CA CYS A 94 19.40 22.48 23.14
C CYS A 94 19.90 23.93 23.12
N CYS A 95 20.72 24.32 24.10
CA CYS A 95 21.28 25.68 24.12
C CYS A 95 22.18 25.95 22.91
N VAL A 96 23.09 25.05 22.54
CA VAL A 96 24.02 25.30 21.42
C VAL A 96 23.32 25.32 20.07
N HIS A 97 22.18 24.64 19.94
CA HIS A 97 21.39 24.66 18.72
C HIS A 97 20.49 25.88 18.56
N ALA A 98 20.14 26.55 19.67
CA ALA A 98 19.21 27.66 19.65
C ALA A 98 19.84 29.03 19.93
N ASP A 99 21.07 29.08 20.45
CA ASP A 99 21.81 30.30 20.70
C ASP A 99 23.00 30.41 19.75
N SER A 100 22.93 31.36 18.82
CA SER A 100 23.97 31.59 17.80
C SER A 100 25.30 32.05 18.37
N LEU A 101 25.31 32.72 19.53
CA LEU A 101 26.53 33.13 20.19
C LEU A 101 27.23 31.91 20.82
N LEU A 102 26.46 30.99 21.38
CA LEU A 102 26.99 29.74 21.91
C LEU A 102 27.51 28.84 20.78
N GLU A 103 26.80 28.77 19.65
CA GLU A 103 27.27 28.12 18.43
C GLU A 103 28.63 28.68 17.99
N ASP A 104 28.71 30.00 17.75
CA ASP A 104 29.93 30.71 17.37
C ASP A 104 31.09 30.40 18.33
N ALA A 105 30.83 30.34 19.63
CA ALA A 105 31.84 30.04 20.64
C ALA A 105 32.34 28.59 20.56
N THR A 106 31.48 27.63 20.19
CA THR A 106 31.86 26.23 20.02
C THR A 106 32.55 25.94 18.69
N ASP A 107 32.26 26.72 17.65
CA ASP A 107 32.95 26.62 16.34
C ASP A 107 34.43 26.95 16.45
N MET A 108 34.83 27.76 17.44
CA MET A 108 36.24 28.05 17.75
C MET A 108 37.04 26.83 18.21
N PHE A 109 36.39 25.68 18.46
CA PHE A 109 37.09 24.42 18.72
C PHE A 109 37.55 23.72 17.43
N GLY A 110 37.03 24.15 16.28
CA GLY A 110 37.30 23.55 14.97
C GLY A 110 36.70 22.15 14.82
N ASP A 111 37.31 21.35 13.94
CA ASP A 111 36.83 20.01 13.62
C ASP A 111 37.13 18.98 14.71
N LEU A 112 36.06 18.43 15.30
CA LEU A 112 36.13 17.48 16.40
C LEU A 112 35.78 16.06 15.95
N THR A 113 36.55 15.10 16.45
CA THR A 113 36.19 13.67 16.45
C THR A 113 35.16 13.37 17.54
N ALA A 114 34.49 12.22 17.47
CA ALA A 114 33.51 11.81 18.49
C ALA A 114 34.10 11.74 19.91
N ALA A 115 35.36 11.31 20.03
CA ALA A 115 36.06 11.28 21.32
C ALA A 115 36.35 12.69 21.86
N GLN A 116 36.70 13.63 20.98
CA GLN A 116 36.92 15.03 21.35
C GLN A 116 35.61 15.71 21.76
N VAL A 117 34.50 15.45 21.07
CA VAL A 117 33.17 15.96 21.49
C VAL A 117 32.84 15.50 22.91
N ALA A 118 33.03 14.22 23.22
CA ALA A 118 32.79 13.72 24.58
C ALA A 118 33.72 14.37 25.63
N ALA A 119 35.00 14.59 25.31
CA ALA A 119 35.93 15.28 26.20
C ALA A 119 35.57 16.77 26.40
N CYS A 120 35.15 17.45 25.32
CA CYS A 120 34.66 18.82 25.38
C CYS A 120 33.44 18.92 26.29
N LEU A 121 32.44 18.05 26.10
CA LEU A 121 31.24 18.02 26.94
C LEU A 121 31.54 17.71 28.41
N ALA A 122 32.46 16.77 28.69
CA ALA A 122 32.89 16.47 30.05
C ALA A 122 33.49 17.71 30.75
N SER A 123 34.33 18.48 30.05
CA SER A 123 34.91 19.71 30.58
C SER A 123 33.89 20.86 30.68
N ILE A 124 33.00 21.01 29.70
CA ILE A 124 31.99 22.07 29.66
C ILE A 124 30.97 21.89 30.78
N LEU A 125 30.51 20.66 30.98
CA LEU A 125 29.46 20.33 31.94
C LEU A 125 30.02 19.98 33.32
N ASP A 126 31.35 19.96 33.50
CA ASP A 126 31.97 19.51 34.75
C ASP A 126 31.44 18.12 35.18
N LEU A 127 31.47 17.19 34.21
CA LEU A 127 31.02 15.81 34.37
C LEU A 127 32.17 14.83 34.17
N PRO A 128 32.19 13.67 34.84
CA PRO A 128 33.20 12.65 34.60
C PRO A 128 33.21 12.19 33.13
N ALA A 129 34.40 12.11 32.53
CA ALA A 129 34.55 11.78 31.11
C ALA A 129 34.00 10.39 30.74
N ASP A 130 34.00 9.44 31.67
CA ASP A 130 33.39 8.12 31.45
C ASP A 130 31.86 8.20 31.42
N THR A 131 31.25 9.02 32.29
CA THR A 131 29.80 9.25 32.34
C THR A 131 29.30 9.88 31.03
N VAL A 132 30.00 10.90 30.52
CA VAL A 132 29.64 11.53 29.24
C VAL A 132 29.80 10.57 28.07
N ARG A 133 30.88 9.77 28.04
CA ARG A 133 31.07 8.74 27.01
C ARG A 133 29.97 7.67 27.03
N ALA A 134 29.50 7.30 28.22
CA ALA A 134 28.39 6.37 28.37
C ALA A 134 27.06 6.98 27.87
N ALA A 135 26.78 8.24 28.21
CA ALA A 135 25.58 8.97 27.77
C ALA A 135 25.54 9.21 26.25
N LEU A 136 26.70 9.32 25.58
CA LEU A 136 26.81 9.48 24.12
C LEU A 136 27.09 8.16 23.37
N ALA A 137 27.05 7.03 24.07
CA ALA A 137 27.22 5.71 23.45
C ALA A 137 26.02 5.39 22.54
N PRO A 138 26.18 4.57 21.48
CA PRO A 138 25.06 4.25 20.58
C PRO A 138 23.89 3.52 21.26
N GLN A 139 24.14 2.91 22.41
CA GLN A 139 23.16 2.16 23.21
C GLN A 139 22.67 2.95 24.44
N SER A 140 23.06 4.23 24.58
CA SER A 140 22.63 5.09 25.68
C SER A 140 21.14 5.39 25.63
N VAL A 141 20.58 5.90 26.74
CA VAL A 141 19.16 6.27 26.79
C VAL A 141 18.85 7.39 25.80
N LEU A 142 19.73 8.40 25.68
CA LEU A 142 19.59 9.50 24.72
C LEU A 142 19.55 9.00 23.26
N ALA A 143 20.45 8.09 22.88
CA ALA A 143 20.49 7.55 21.53
C ALA A 143 19.32 6.58 21.24
N ARG A 144 18.91 5.80 22.25
CA ARG A 144 17.81 4.83 22.14
C ARG A 144 16.45 5.51 22.06
N THR A 145 16.27 6.63 22.74
CA THR A 145 15.03 7.44 22.67
C THR A 145 15.01 8.34 21.44
N GLY A 146 16.16 8.56 20.80
CA GLY A 146 16.28 9.45 19.65
C GLY A 146 16.32 10.93 20.02
N LEU A 147 16.36 11.26 21.32
CA LEU A 147 16.43 12.64 21.82
C LEU A 147 17.73 13.34 21.40
N LEU A 148 18.85 12.62 21.48
CA LEU A 148 20.15 13.09 21.06
C LEU A 148 21.01 11.93 20.59
N THR A 149 21.61 12.06 19.40
CA THR A 149 22.58 11.12 18.86
C THR A 149 23.88 11.84 18.54
N LEU A 150 25.01 11.18 18.82
CA LEU A 150 26.32 11.68 18.43
C LEU A 150 26.65 11.14 17.04
N ASP A 151 26.81 12.03 16.05
CA ASP A 151 27.41 11.65 14.78
C ASP A 151 28.86 11.21 15.03
N ARG A 152 29.23 10.07 14.45
CA ARG A 152 30.54 9.44 14.62
C ARG A 152 31.35 9.43 13.32
N SER A 153 30.77 9.87 12.20
CA SER A 153 31.39 9.85 10.89
C SER A 153 32.36 11.03 10.73
N GLY A 154 33.62 10.77 10.33
CA GLY A 154 34.59 11.84 10.08
C GLY A 154 34.82 12.81 11.26
N ARG A 155 34.98 14.09 10.92
CA ARG A 155 35.14 15.22 11.85
C ARG A 155 34.13 16.31 11.48
N GLY A 156 33.75 17.13 12.46
CA GLY A 156 32.91 18.30 12.23
C GLY A 156 32.79 19.16 13.50
N TRP A 157 32.06 20.27 13.39
CA TRP A 157 31.81 21.19 14.48
C TRP A 157 30.95 20.59 15.59
N LEU A 158 31.06 21.11 16.81
CA LEU A 158 30.42 20.52 17.97
C LEU A 158 28.88 20.43 17.81
N ARG A 159 28.24 21.50 17.32
CA ARG A 159 26.78 21.55 17.09
C ARG A 159 26.32 20.49 16.11
N SER A 160 26.93 20.43 14.92
CA SER A 160 26.52 19.50 13.85
C SER A 160 26.70 18.02 14.21
N ARG A 161 27.57 17.75 15.19
CA ARG A 161 27.83 16.40 15.71
C ARG A 161 26.79 15.96 16.73
N LEU A 162 26.07 16.89 17.36
CA LEU A 162 25.03 16.64 18.36
C LEU A 162 23.66 16.71 17.67
N ASP A 163 23.23 15.59 17.12
CA ASP A 163 22.02 15.51 16.31
C ASP A 163 20.78 15.27 17.21
N LEU A 164 19.89 16.27 17.25
CA LEU A 164 18.67 16.27 18.08
C LEU A 164 17.52 15.54 17.38
N LEU A 165 16.42 15.33 18.11
CA LEU A 165 15.23 14.63 17.61
C LEU A 165 14.66 15.24 16.31
N SER A 166 14.67 16.57 16.20
CA SER A 166 14.25 17.33 15.02
C SER A 166 15.00 18.67 14.95
N GLY A 167 14.98 19.32 13.78
CA GLY A 167 15.65 20.61 13.58
C GLY A 167 15.11 21.74 14.46
N ASN A 168 13.80 21.73 14.74
CA ASN A 168 13.12 22.68 15.63
C ASN A 168 13.08 22.22 17.10
N PHE A 169 13.64 21.05 17.44
CA PHE A 169 13.53 20.48 18.79
C PHE A 169 14.09 21.43 19.86
N ALA A 170 15.24 22.04 19.61
CA ALA A 170 15.87 22.97 20.54
C ALA A 170 15.01 24.22 20.82
N GLU A 171 14.30 24.73 19.80
CA GLU A 171 13.39 25.87 19.92
C GLU A 171 12.14 25.49 20.71
N LEU A 172 11.54 24.33 20.39
CA LEU A 172 10.38 23.79 21.11
C LEU A 172 10.69 23.54 22.59
N MET A 173 11.91 23.08 22.90
CA MET A 173 12.33 22.88 24.28
C MET A 173 12.42 24.17 25.10
N GLN A 174 12.48 25.34 24.46
CA GLN A 174 12.51 26.64 25.15
C GLN A 174 11.13 27.27 25.36
N THR A 175 10.05 26.70 24.81
CA THR A 175 8.70 27.24 24.98
C THR A 175 8.05 26.78 26.29
N GLU A 176 7.15 27.61 26.85
CA GLU A 176 6.42 27.26 28.06
C GLU A 176 5.34 26.21 27.79
N ALA A 177 5.35 25.13 28.58
CA ALA A 177 4.33 24.07 28.58
C ALA A 177 4.20 23.29 27.25
N ALA A 178 5.31 22.81 26.70
CA ALA A 178 5.28 21.83 25.63
C ALA A 178 4.75 20.48 26.16
N ASP A 179 3.53 20.11 25.79
CA ASP A 179 3.11 18.71 25.90
C ASP A 179 4.05 17.82 25.08
N VAL A 180 4.19 16.55 25.43
CA VAL A 180 4.99 15.56 24.71
C VAL A 180 4.64 15.53 23.22
N LEU A 181 3.35 15.67 22.89
CA LEU A 181 2.89 15.75 21.51
C LEU A 181 3.37 17.00 20.79
N HIS A 182 3.53 18.12 21.51
CA HIS A 182 4.10 19.33 20.95
C HIS A 182 5.58 19.14 20.61
N LEU A 183 6.33 18.39 21.41
CA LEU A 183 7.74 18.06 21.16
C LEU A 183 7.95 17.10 19.98
N LEU A 184 6.93 16.32 19.64
CA LEU A 184 6.93 15.40 18.50
C LEU A 184 6.23 15.97 17.25
N ARG A 185 5.89 17.25 17.26
CA ARG A 185 5.21 17.91 16.14
C ARG A 185 6.01 17.72 14.85
N GLY A 186 5.30 17.45 13.75
CA GLY A 186 5.91 17.16 12.45
C GLY A 186 6.56 15.79 12.31
N LYS A 187 6.56 14.97 13.37
CA LYS A 187 7.18 13.62 13.38
C LYS A 187 6.22 12.53 13.81
N VAL A 188 5.35 12.82 14.76
CA VAL A 188 4.30 11.91 15.20
C VAL A 188 3.01 12.71 15.37
N SER A 189 1.92 12.20 14.80
CA SER A 189 0.62 12.86 14.85
C SER A 189 -0.43 11.95 15.49
N VAL A 190 -1.49 12.55 16.03
CA VAL A 190 -2.67 11.80 16.46
C VAL A 190 -3.47 11.45 15.23
N ALA A 191 -3.79 10.16 15.07
CA ALA A 191 -4.59 9.70 13.94
C ALA A 191 -6.01 10.30 13.99
N GLY A 192 -6.56 10.60 12.82
CA GLY A 192 -7.96 11.02 12.70
C GLY A 192 -8.95 9.92 13.09
N PRO A 193 -10.24 10.26 13.29
CA PRO A 193 -11.26 9.28 13.67
C PRO A 193 -11.50 8.26 12.56
N ALA A 194 -11.84 7.03 12.97
CA ALA A 194 -12.28 5.97 12.07
C ALA A 194 -13.61 6.34 11.39
N ARG A 195 -13.63 6.23 10.07
CA ARG A 195 -14.77 6.38 9.16
C ARG A 195 -15.46 5.04 8.88
N LEU A 196 -14.73 3.93 8.94
CA LEU A 196 -15.27 2.58 8.79
C LEU A 196 -15.55 1.93 10.15
N ALA A 197 -16.43 0.93 10.15
CA ALA A 197 -16.72 0.07 11.30
C ALA A 197 -16.08 -1.31 11.12
N LEU A 198 -16.00 -2.10 12.19
CA LEU A 198 -15.46 -3.47 12.10
C LEU A 198 -16.24 -4.36 11.13
N ASP A 199 -17.55 -4.16 11.02
CA ASP A 199 -18.40 -4.89 10.08
C ASP A 199 -18.02 -4.64 8.60
N ASP A 200 -17.33 -3.53 8.30
CA ASP A 200 -16.76 -3.22 6.98
C ASP A 200 -15.50 -4.03 6.66
N TYR A 201 -15.03 -4.84 7.62
CA TYR A 201 -13.87 -5.74 7.50
C TYR A 201 -14.23 -7.22 7.66
N GLY A 202 -15.50 -7.62 7.54
CA GLY A 202 -15.93 -9.01 7.68
C GLY A 202 -15.22 -10.05 6.76
N HIS A 203 -14.58 -9.63 5.68
CA HIS A 203 -13.77 -10.50 4.82
C HIS A 203 -12.42 -10.92 5.43
N ILE A 204 -11.95 -10.20 6.47
CA ILE A 204 -10.80 -10.57 7.30
C ILE A 204 -11.21 -10.92 8.73
N GLN A 205 -12.46 -11.36 8.94
CA GLN A 205 -12.96 -11.70 10.26
C GLN A 205 -12.07 -12.72 11.01
N PRO A 206 -11.57 -13.81 10.38
CA PRO A 206 -10.68 -14.76 11.05
C PRO A 206 -9.42 -14.11 11.64
N GLN A 207 -8.87 -13.11 10.96
CA GLN A 207 -7.72 -12.34 11.44
C GLN A 207 -8.12 -11.42 12.59
N LEU A 208 -9.28 -10.74 12.48
CA LEU A 208 -9.78 -9.85 13.53
C LEU A 208 -10.12 -10.58 14.83
N ASP A 209 -10.64 -11.81 14.73
CA ASP A 209 -10.97 -12.67 15.87
C ASP A 209 -9.73 -13.00 16.73
N ILE A 210 -8.53 -12.94 16.14
CA ILE A 210 -7.25 -13.12 16.83
C ILE A 210 -6.68 -11.77 17.25
N ALA A 211 -6.61 -10.80 16.33
CA ALA A 211 -5.94 -9.52 16.54
C ALA A 211 -6.59 -8.69 17.67
N LEU A 212 -7.93 -8.62 17.72
CA LEU A 212 -8.63 -7.79 18.70
C LEU A 212 -8.44 -8.28 20.14
N PRO A 213 -8.67 -9.57 20.48
CA PRO A 213 -8.36 -10.08 21.82
C PRO A 213 -6.88 -9.95 22.17
N TYR A 214 -5.98 -10.24 21.21
CA TYR A 214 -4.55 -10.15 21.43
C TYR A 214 -4.08 -8.73 21.79
N LEU A 215 -4.48 -7.74 21.00
CA LEU A 215 -4.17 -6.34 21.26
C LEU A 215 -4.82 -5.84 22.56
N ARG A 216 -6.07 -6.23 22.84
CA ARG A 216 -6.76 -5.85 24.09
C ARG A 216 -6.00 -6.35 25.32
N GLN A 217 -5.68 -7.64 25.34
CA GLN A 217 -4.96 -8.24 26.46
C GLN A 217 -3.56 -7.63 26.62
N THR A 218 -2.88 -7.33 25.51
CA THR A 218 -1.58 -6.66 25.53
C THR A 218 -1.66 -5.25 26.09
N LEU A 219 -2.64 -4.46 25.67
CA LEU A 219 -2.86 -3.09 26.15
C LEU A 219 -3.19 -3.09 27.66
N ASP A 220 -3.99 -4.06 28.11
CA ASP A 220 -4.36 -4.20 29.53
C ASP A 220 -3.18 -4.67 30.39
N ALA A 221 -2.38 -5.63 29.89
CA ALA A 221 -1.23 -6.20 30.60
C ALA A 221 0.07 -5.38 30.43
N ARG A 222 0.06 -4.36 29.56
CA ARG A 222 1.26 -3.63 29.10
C ARG A 222 2.35 -4.57 28.56
N GLY A 223 1.93 -5.53 27.75
CA GLY A 223 2.83 -6.45 27.06
C GLY A 223 3.80 -5.69 26.16
N ARG A 224 5.05 -6.17 26.10
CA ARG A 224 6.11 -5.59 25.26
C ARG A 224 6.34 -6.48 24.05
N GLY A 225 6.89 -5.91 22.98
CA GLY A 225 7.28 -6.67 21.80
C GLY A 225 6.15 -6.91 20.80
N VAL A 226 5.02 -6.20 20.93
CA VAL A 226 3.82 -6.50 20.13
C VAL A 226 3.83 -5.74 18.80
N ASN A 227 3.87 -6.49 17.70
CA ASN A 227 4.01 -5.99 16.34
C ASN A 227 3.12 -6.79 15.38
N LEU A 228 2.18 -6.10 14.74
CA LEU A 228 1.35 -6.66 13.68
C LEU A 228 1.79 -6.07 12.34
N PHE A 229 2.02 -6.93 11.35
CA PHE A 229 2.31 -6.52 9.98
C PHE A 229 1.08 -6.73 9.09
N ILE A 230 0.60 -5.64 8.49
CA ILE A 230 -0.58 -5.62 7.64
C ILE A 230 -0.14 -5.16 6.25
N HIS A 231 -0.15 -6.09 5.29
CA HIS A 231 0.17 -5.77 3.90
C HIS A 231 -1.06 -5.86 3.01
N GLY A 232 -1.01 -5.23 1.85
CA GLY A 232 -2.10 -5.31 0.86
C GLY A 232 -1.93 -4.25 -0.21
N THR A 233 -2.69 -4.34 -1.30
CA THR A 233 -2.58 -3.38 -2.39
C THR A 233 -2.90 -1.94 -1.92
N PRO A 234 -2.36 -0.91 -2.59
CA PRO A 234 -2.65 0.47 -2.24
C PRO A 234 -4.15 0.77 -2.26
N GLY A 235 -4.64 1.44 -1.21
CA GLY A 235 -6.04 1.86 -1.13
C GLY A 235 -7.04 0.82 -0.60
N THR A 236 -6.61 -0.36 -0.15
CA THR A 236 -7.47 -1.37 0.51
C THR A 236 -8.01 -0.93 1.88
N GLY A 237 -7.47 0.15 2.44
CA GLY A 237 -7.92 0.72 3.72
C GLY A 237 -7.10 0.31 4.94
N LYS A 238 -5.80 0.04 4.77
CA LYS A 238 -4.87 -0.33 5.86
C LYS A 238 -4.84 0.68 7.01
N THR A 239 -4.65 1.97 6.70
CA THR A 239 -4.66 3.06 7.69
C THR A 239 -6.03 3.19 8.36
N GLU A 240 -7.10 2.93 7.61
CA GLU A 240 -8.48 2.96 8.12
C GLU A 240 -8.78 1.78 9.06
N LEU A 241 -8.19 0.61 8.80
CA LEU A 241 -8.25 -0.55 9.68
C LEU A 241 -7.57 -0.25 11.00
N ALA A 242 -6.38 0.36 10.98
CA ALA A 242 -5.66 0.78 12.18
C ALA A 242 -6.51 1.71 13.06
N ARG A 243 -7.17 2.72 12.45
CA ARG A 243 -8.11 3.62 13.13
C ARG A 243 -9.31 2.88 13.71
N THR A 244 -9.86 1.93 12.96
CA THR A 244 -11.00 1.11 13.39
C THR A 244 -10.64 0.22 14.58
N LEU A 245 -9.45 -0.40 14.57
CA LEU A 245 -8.94 -1.19 15.69
C LEU A 245 -8.76 -0.34 16.93
N ALA A 246 -8.14 0.84 16.81
CA ALA A 246 -7.94 1.75 17.94
C ALA A 246 -9.27 2.18 18.58
N ARG A 247 -10.26 2.51 17.74
CA ARG A 247 -11.63 2.83 18.19
C ARG A 247 -12.28 1.67 18.95
N GLN A 248 -12.13 0.44 18.49
CA GLN A 248 -12.71 -0.74 19.18
C GLN A 248 -11.99 -1.08 20.48
N LEU A 249 -10.69 -0.80 20.56
CA LEU A 249 -9.85 -1.07 21.72
C LEU A 249 -9.93 0.05 22.78
N ASP A 250 -10.62 1.14 22.46
CA ASP A 250 -10.72 2.36 23.27
C ASP A 250 -9.33 2.87 23.66
N CYS A 251 -8.50 3.12 22.64
CA CYS A 251 -7.12 3.57 22.82
C CYS A 251 -6.76 4.69 21.84
N GLU A 252 -5.74 5.47 22.19
CA GLU A 252 -5.19 6.49 21.31
C GLU A 252 -4.42 5.85 20.14
N LEU A 253 -4.41 6.49 18.98
CA LEU A 253 -3.66 6.03 17.82
C LEU A 253 -2.71 7.13 17.37
N PHE A 254 -1.43 6.82 17.29
CA PHE A 254 -0.39 7.75 16.84
C PHE A 254 0.24 7.25 15.54
N GLU A 255 0.38 8.13 14.55
CA GLU A 255 0.97 7.84 13.24
C GLU A 255 2.37 8.47 13.16
N VAL A 256 3.38 7.71 12.75
CA VAL A 256 4.72 8.24 12.45
C VAL A 256 4.69 8.92 11.09
N ALA A 257 5.01 10.20 11.04
CA ALA A 257 4.95 11.00 9.82
C ALA A 257 5.93 10.48 8.75
N SER A 258 5.49 10.50 7.49
CA SER A 258 6.32 10.26 6.31
C SER A 258 6.94 11.55 5.77
N GLU A 259 6.37 12.71 6.10
CA GLU A 259 6.82 14.04 5.70
C GLU A 259 7.27 14.84 6.94
N ASP A 260 8.13 15.84 6.76
CA ASP A 260 8.50 16.77 7.83
C ASP A 260 7.61 18.04 7.84
N ASP A 261 7.95 19.00 8.70
CA ASP A 261 7.18 20.24 8.87
C ASP A 261 7.11 21.09 7.60
N ASP A 262 8.07 20.92 6.67
CA ASP A 262 8.13 21.62 5.39
C ASP A 262 7.41 20.84 4.27
N GLY A 263 6.91 19.64 4.57
CA GLY A 263 6.26 18.75 3.61
C GLY A 263 7.24 17.92 2.77
N ASP A 264 8.53 17.92 3.12
CA ASP A 264 9.54 17.15 2.42
C ASP A 264 9.55 15.69 2.92
N PRO A 265 9.79 14.70 2.03
CA PRO A 265 9.89 13.30 2.42
C PRO A 265 10.98 13.07 3.47
N THR A 266 10.62 12.38 4.55
CA THR A 266 11.56 12.04 5.62
C THR A 266 12.31 10.75 5.35
N SER A 267 13.62 10.74 5.62
CA SER A 267 14.42 9.52 5.49
C SER A 267 13.99 8.43 6.48
N ALA A 268 14.15 7.16 6.09
CA ALA A 268 13.86 6.01 6.95
C ALA A 268 14.55 6.09 8.33
N GLU A 269 15.78 6.61 8.39
CA GLU A 269 16.49 6.81 9.66
C GLU A 269 15.78 7.84 10.57
N ARG A 270 15.35 8.98 10.02
CA ARG A 270 14.62 10.01 10.78
C ARG A 270 13.27 9.48 11.27
N ARG A 271 12.54 8.74 10.42
CA ARG A 271 11.27 8.08 10.79
C ARG A 271 11.46 7.08 11.94
N LEU A 272 12.53 6.27 11.89
CA LEU A 272 12.88 5.34 12.96
C LEU A 272 13.23 6.06 14.28
N ARG A 273 13.86 7.23 14.24
CA ARG A 273 14.13 8.03 15.45
C ARG A 273 12.84 8.60 16.05
N ALA A 274 11.94 9.13 15.22
CA ALA A 274 10.62 9.58 15.67
C ALA A 274 9.83 8.43 16.32
N PHE A 275 9.84 7.25 15.68
CA PHE A 275 9.23 6.04 16.21
C PHE A 275 9.81 5.64 17.59
N ARG A 276 11.13 5.72 17.79
CA ARG A 276 11.77 5.44 19.10
C ARG A 276 11.29 6.40 20.18
N ALA A 277 11.23 7.69 19.86
CA ALA A 277 10.76 8.70 20.80
C ALA A 277 9.30 8.43 21.18
N ALA A 278 8.45 8.13 20.20
CA ALA A 278 7.05 7.75 20.41
C ALA A 278 6.91 6.52 21.33
N GLN A 279 7.69 5.48 21.07
CA GLN A 279 7.72 4.27 21.90
C GLN A 279 8.06 4.59 23.36
N SER A 280 9.06 5.45 23.59
CA SER A 280 9.42 5.82 24.96
C SER A 280 8.36 6.71 25.62
N PHE A 281 7.86 7.73 24.92
CA PHE A 281 7.02 8.74 25.56
C PHE A 281 5.57 8.28 25.73
N PHE A 282 5.10 7.34 24.92
CA PHE A 282 3.75 6.80 25.01
C PHE A 282 3.68 5.47 25.75
N ALA A 283 4.80 4.96 26.29
CA ALA A 283 4.86 3.70 27.03
C ALA A 283 3.89 3.60 28.22
N SER A 284 3.50 4.74 28.80
CA SER A 284 2.54 4.81 29.91
C SER A 284 1.09 5.04 29.47
N ARG A 285 0.86 5.32 28.17
CA ARG A 285 -0.46 5.60 27.60
C ARG A 285 -1.10 4.31 27.08
N ARG A 286 -2.44 4.27 27.09
CA ARG A 286 -3.20 3.23 26.40
C ARG A 286 -3.28 3.61 24.92
N ALA A 287 -2.27 3.22 24.14
CA ALA A 287 -2.10 3.69 22.78
C ALA A 287 -1.58 2.60 21.83
N LEU A 288 -1.81 2.82 20.53
CA LEU A 288 -1.21 2.10 19.42
C LEU A 288 -0.36 3.05 18.59
N LEU A 289 0.70 2.51 18.00
CA LEU A 289 1.53 3.23 17.01
C LEU A 289 1.33 2.64 15.63
N VAL A 290 1.26 3.51 14.61
CA VAL A 290 1.21 3.14 13.21
C VAL A 290 2.50 3.59 12.54
N PHE A 291 3.14 2.66 11.84
CA PHE A 291 4.22 2.94 10.93
C PHE A 291 3.74 2.59 9.53
N ASP A 292 3.35 3.60 8.75
CA ASP A 292 2.92 3.42 7.35
C ASP A 292 4.13 3.27 6.43
N GLU A 293 3.97 2.69 5.25
CA GLU A 293 5.06 2.46 4.28
C GLU A 293 6.28 1.77 4.91
N ALA A 294 6.03 0.71 5.69
CA ALA A 294 7.08 -0.03 6.38
C ALA A 294 8.16 -0.56 5.42
N GLU A 295 7.81 -0.82 4.16
CA GLU A 295 8.76 -1.23 3.11
C GLU A 295 9.95 -0.27 2.95
N ASP A 296 9.79 1.04 3.19
CA ASP A 296 10.88 2.03 3.08
C ASP A 296 11.99 1.81 4.11
N VAL A 297 11.66 1.18 5.23
CA VAL A 297 12.61 0.84 6.29
C VAL A 297 13.24 -0.52 6.05
N PHE A 298 12.41 -1.50 5.70
CA PHE A 298 12.81 -2.91 5.68
C PHE A 298 13.38 -3.39 4.34
N ASN A 299 12.86 -2.90 3.22
CA ASN A 299 13.27 -3.33 1.90
C ASN A 299 14.49 -2.56 1.39
N ASP A 300 15.30 -3.22 0.55
CA ASP A 300 16.42 -2.58 -0.11
C ASP A 300 15.90 -1.39 -0.90
N SER A 301 16.29 -0.18 -0.49
CA SER A 301 16.24 0.97 -1.36
C SER A 301 16.95 0.54 -2.64
N SER A 302 16.18 0.44 -3.73
CA SER A 302 16.61 0.01 -5.05
C SER A 302 17.63 1.00 -5.62
N SER A 303 18.85 0.96 -5.09
CA SER A 303 20.00 1.51 -5.78
C SER A 303 20.39 0.47 -6.84
N PRO A 304 20.57 0.87 -8.12
CA PRO A 304 21.03 -0.03 -9.20
C PRO A 304 22.37 -0.72 -8.91
N PHE A 305 23.02 -0.37 -7.80
CA PHE A 305 24.31 -0.88 -7.34
C PHE A 305 24.24 -1.79 -6.08
N GLY A 306 23.06 -2.24 -5.64
CA GLY A 306 22.95 -3.26 -4.59
C GLY A 306 23.37 -2.80 -3.19
N GLY A 307 22.79 -1.70 -2.71
CA GLY A 307 22.99 -1.21 -1.35
C GLY A 307 22.11 -1.95 -0.32
N LYS A 308 22.61 -2.15 0.90
CA LYS A 308 21.86 -2.71 2.03
C LYS A 308 20.78 -1.74 2.51
N SER A 309 19.57 -2.22 2.77
CA SER A 309 18.49 -1.42 3.38
C SER A 309 18.88 -0.81 4.73
N THR A 310 18.21 0.26 5.15
CA THR A 310 18.40 0.86 6.49
C THR A 310 18.21 -0.18 7.59
N ALA A 311 17.27 -1.11 7.41
CA ALA A 311 17.08 -2.24 8.30
C ALA A 311 18.22 -3.24 8.31
N GLN A 312 18.84 -3.53 7.16
CA GLN A 312 19.98 -4.44 7.09
C GLN A 312 21.25 -3.82 7.69
N LEU A 313 21.46 -2.51 7.51
CA LEU A 313 22.56 -1.78 8.16
C LEU A 313 22.39 -1.76 9.68
N HIS A 314 21.15 -1.76 10.18
CA HIS A 314 20.81 -1.72 11.60
C HIS A 314 20.13 -3.01 12.10
N LYS A 315 20.45 -4.18 11.52
CA LYS A 315 19.69 -5.44 11.74
C LYS A 315 19.58 -5.82 13.21
N ALA A 316 20.69 -5.81 13.95
CA ALA A 316 20.68 -6.13 15.39
C ALA A 316 19.82 -5.15 16.21
N TRP A 317 19.76 -3.89 15.77
CA TRP A 317 19.01 -2.84 16.46
C TRP A 317 17.50 -2.94 16.19
N ILE A 318 17.08 -3.11 14.94
CA ILE A 318 15.66 -3.31 14.59
C ILE A 318 15.08 -4.55 15.27
N ASN A 319 15.88 -5.62 15.34
CA ASN A 319 15.46 -6.85 16.01
C ASN A 319 15.06 -6.58 17.46
N ARG A 320 15.93 -5.90 18.20
CA ARG A 320 15.68 -5.55 19.60
C ARG A 320 14.51 -4.59 19.75
N MET A 321 14.34 -3.67 18.78
CA MET A 321 13.23 -2.74 18.75
C MET A 321 11.89 -3.47 18.62
N LEU A 322 11.78 -4.48 17.75
CA LEU A 322 10.59 -5.32 17.60
C LEU A 322 10.39 -6.25 18.81
N GLU A 323 11.46 -6.66 19.50
CA GLU A 323 11.34 -7.57 20.66
C GLU A 323 10.96 -6.84 21.96
N ASP A 324 11.36 -5.57 22.13
CA ASP A 324 11.22 -4.84 23.40
C ASP A 324 10.26 -3.62 23.36
N ASN A 325 9.54 -3.39 22.25
CA ASN A 325 8.72 -2.18 22.09
C ASN A 325 7.58 -2.13 23.14
N PRO A 326 7.50 -1.05 23.95
CA PRO A 326 6.52 -0.93 25.02
C PRO A 326 5.10 -0.60 24.53
N VAL A 327 4.96 0.05 23.37
CA VAL A 327 3.67 0.39 22.76
C VAL A 327 3.45 -0.55 21.57
N PRO A 328 2.29 -1.24 21.47
CA PRO A 328 1.99 -2.12 20.34
C PRO A 328 1.99 -1.36 19.01
N VAL A 329 2.47 -2.00 17.94
CA VAL A 329 2.68 -1.34 16.65
C VAL A 329 1.96 -2.07 15.53
N LEU A 330 1.29 -1.27 14.69
CA LEU A 330 0.74 -1.68 13.41
C LEU A 330 1.67 -1.19 12.30
N TRP A 331 2.34 -2.12 11.64
CA TRP A 331 3.22 -1.87 10.51
C TRP A 331 2.45 -2.09 9.22
N LEU A 332 2.24 -1.03 8.45
CA LEU A 332 1.45 -1.07 7.22
C LEU A 332 2.38 -1.07 6.01
N SER A 333 2.09 -1.90 5.02
CA SER A 333 2.90 -1.99 3.80
C SER A 333 2.05 -2.18 2.55
N ASN A 334 2.51 -1.67 1.41
CA ASN A 334 1.90 -1.96 0.11
C ASN A 334 2.41 -3.26 -0.52
N SER A 335 3.43 -3.89 0.08
CA SER A 335 4.01 -5.16 -0.38
C SER A 335 4.13 -6.17 0.75
N GLY A 336 3.86 -7.45 0.45
CA GLY A 336 4.15 -8.56 1.37
C GLY A 336 5.64 -8.97 1.40
N ALA A 337 6.47 -8.35 0.56
CA ALA A 337 7.88 -8.67 0.44
C ALA A 337 8.64 -8.03 1.61
N LEU A 338 8.94 -8.83 2.64
CA LEU A 338 9.87 -8.51 3.73
C LEU A 338 10.88 -9.65 3.86
N ASP A 339 12.10 -9.36 4.33
CA ASP A 339 13.07 -10.41 4.69
C ASP A 339 12.48 -11.32 5.79
N ALA A 340 12.52 -12.63 5.57
CA ALA A 340 12.05 -13.66 6.48
C ALA A 340 12.62 -13.53 7.91
N ALA A 341 13.83 -12.96 8.05
CA ALA A 341 14.45 -12.68 9.34
C ALA A 341 13.69 -11.64 10.18
N PHE A 342 12.96 -10.71 9.54
CA PHE A 342 12.07 -9.75 10.20
C PHE A 342 10.67 -10.33 10.38
N ILE A 343 10.13 -11.02 9.37
CA ILE A 343 8.78 -11.64 9.41
C ILE A 343 8.58 -12.47 10.68
N ARG A 344 9.56 -13.30 11.07
CA ARG A 344 9.50 -14.16 12.27
C ARG A 344 9.38 -13.43 13.62
N ARG A 345 9.46 -12.10 13.64
CA ARG A 345 9.38 -11.26 14.84
C ARG A 345 8.10 -10.44 14.93
N PHE A 346 7.27 -10.50 13.90
CA PHE A 346 5.91 -10.01 14.00
C PHE A 346 5.06 -11.10 14.63
N ASP A 347 4.27 -10.73 15.63
CA ASP A 347 3.33 -11.63 16.28
C ASP A 347 2.24 -12.09 15.32
N MET A 348 1.84 -11.19 14.43
CA MET A 348 0.83 -11.45 13.42
C MET A 348 1.23 -10.81 12.10
N VAL A 349 1.09 -11.59 11.03
CA VAL A 349 1.30 -11.16 9.66
C VAL A 349 0.08 -11.57 8.85
N PHE A 350 -0.59 -10.61 8.23
CA PHE A 350 -1.74 -10.92 7.39
C PHE A 350 -1.95 -9.89 6.27
N GLU A 351 -2.61 -10.36 5.22
CA GLU A 351 -3.02 -9.52 4.10
C GLU A 351 -4.37 -8.85 4.39
N LEU A 352 -4.49 -7.58 4.02
CA LEU A 352 -5.76 -6.88 3.82
C LEU A 352 -6.09 -6.88 2.32
N PRO A 353 -6.83 -7.88 1.82
CA PRO A 353 -7.16 -7.99 0.41
C PRO A 353 -8.19 -6.92 0.01
N VAL A 354 -8.48 -6.82 -1.29
CA VAL A 354 -9.56 -5.96 -1.74
C VAL A 354 -10.90 -6.52 -1.22
N PRO A 355 -11.78 -5.69 -0.62
CA PRO A 355 -13.03 -6.17 -0.06
C PRO A 355 -13.89 -6.90 -1.12
N PRO A 356 -14.64 -7.96 -0.78
CA PRO A 356 -15.56 -8.63 -1.70
C PRO A 356 -16.65 -7.69 -2.25
N GLN A 357 -17.26 -8.05 -3.39
CA GLN A 357 -18.25 -7.21 -4.08
C GLN A 357 -19.38 -6.69 -3.16
N ARG A 358 -19.97 -7.56 -2.33
CA ARG A 358 -21.04 -7.15 -1.39
C ARG A 358 -20.58 -6.08 -0.41
N GLN A 359 -19.33 -6.15 0.03
CA GLN A 359 -18.75 -5.19 0.96
C GLN A 359 -18.32 -3.91 0.25
N ARG A 360 -17.74 -4.01 -0.96
CA ARG A 360 -17.53 -2.84 -1.83
C ARG A 360 -18.84 -2.10 -2.09
N GLN A 361 -19.94 -2.82 -2.29
CA GLN A 361 -21.26 -2.22 -2.47
C GLN A 361 -21.71 -1.40 -1.27
N ARG A 362 -21.48 -1.89 -0.05
CA ARG A 362 -21.77 -1.14 1.18
C ARG A 362 -20.90 0.12 1.28
N ILE A 363 -19.59 -0.03 1.07
CA ILE A 363 -18.63 1.07 1.13
C ILE A 363 -18.96 2.14 0.08
N VAL A 364 -19.24 1.73 -1.17
CA VAL A 364 -19.66 2.62 -2.26
C VAL A 364 -20.96 3.33 -1.91
N ARG A 365 -21.98 2.61 -1.41
CA ARG A 365 -23.24 3.24 -0.98
C ARG A 365 -23.03 4.28 0.11
N GLN A 366 -22.19 3.98 1.10
CA GLN A 366 -21.93 4.88 2.22
C GLN A 366 -21.13 6.12 1.79
N GLN A 367 -20.08 5.94 0.99
CA GLN A 367 -19.21 7.03 0.53
C GLN A 367 -19.87 7.87 -0.57
N CYS A 368 -20.70 7.26 -1.42
CA CYS A 368 -21.41 7.92 -2.51
C CYS A 368 -22.89 8.17 -2.19
N ALA A 369 -23.26 8.21 -0.91
CA ALA A 369 -24.64 8.44 -0.49
C ALA A 369 -25.22 9.70 -1.18
N GLY A 370 -26.30 9.50 -1.95
CA GLY A 370 -26.97 10.56 -2.72
C GLY A 370 -26.32 10.93 -4.07
N LEU A 371 -25.23 10.28 -4.48
CA LEU A 371 -24.52 10.56 -5.75
C LEU A 371 -24.73 9.51 -6.84
N LEU A 372 -25.10 8.28 -6.46
CA LEU A 372 -25.23 7.14 -7.37
C LEU A 372 -26.59 6.47 -7.20
N ASP A 373 -27.13 5.94 -8.31
CA ASP A 373 -28.26 5.02 -8.29
C ASP A 373 -27.80 3.57 -8.01
N ASP A 374 -28.73 2.68 -7.67
CA ASP A 374 -28.39 1.29 -7.34
C ASP A 374 -27.68 0.55 -8.49
N VAL A 375 -27.99 0.93 -9.74
CA VAL A 375 -27.37 0.35 -10.94
C VAL A 375 -25.90 0.78 -11.06
N ALA A 376 -25.57 2.04 -10.78
CA ALA A 376 -24.19 2.53 -10.74
C ALA A 376 -23.41 1.92 -9.59
N VAL A 377 -24.01 1.81 -8.40
CA VAL A 377 -23.37 1.16 -7.25
C VAL A 377 -23.01 -0.30 -7.59
N GLU A 378 -23.94 -1.07 -8.17
CA GLU A 378 -23.68 -2.46 -8.55
C GLU A 378 -22.55 -2.57 -9.59
N ARG A 379 -22.57 -1.72 -10.63
CA ARG A 379 -21.52 -1.68 -11.66
C ARG A 379 -20.14 -1.38 -11.10
N MET A 380 -20.03 -0.37 -10.24
CA MET A 380 -18.77 -0.01 -9.61
C MET A 380 -18.25 -1.13 -8.70
N SER A 381 -19.15 -1.72 -7.91
CA SER A 381 -18.79 -2.76 -6.95
C SER A 381 -18.36 -4.07 -7.62
N ALA A 382 -18.79 -4.31 -8.86
CA ALA A 382 -18.37 -5.45 -9.66
C ALA A 382 -16.90 -5.38 -10.11
N ILE A 383 -16.27 -4.20 -10.09
CA ILE A 383 -14.86 -4.06 -10.43
C ILE A 383 -14.01 -4.54 -9.25
N GLU A 384 -13.27 -5.62 -9.47
CA GLU A 384 -12.40 -6.21 -8.46
C GLU A 384 -11.21 -5.31 -8.10
N ALA A 385 -10.67 -4.56 -9.07
CA ALA A 385 -9.58 -3.62 -8.84
C ALA A 385 -10.02 -2.33 -8.13
N LEU A 386 -11.32 -2.12 -7.88
CA LEU A 386 -11.82 -0.87 -7.33
C LEU A 386 -11.55 -0.78 -5.83
N ALA A 387 -10.46 -0.12 -5.48
CA ALA A 387 -10.13 0.20 -4.11
C ALA A 387 -11.10 1.25 -3.51
N PRO A 388 -11.55 1.09 -2.25
CA PRO A 388 -12.37 2.07 -1.53
C PRO A 388 -11.85 3.52 -1.60
N ALA A 389 -10.52 3.71 -1.56
CA ALA A 389 -9.92 5.03 -1.62
C ALA A 389 -10.20 5.78 -2.93
N VAL A 390 -10.29 5.06 -4.06
CA VAL A 390 -10.59 5.64 -5.38
C VAL A 390 -12.02 6.19 -5.38
N VAL A 391 -12.96 5.42 -4.84
CA VAL A 391 -14.38 5.81 -4.69
C VAL A 391 -14.52 7.03 -3.79
N ALA A 392 -13.88 7.03 -2.63
CA ALA A 392 -13.91 8.14 -1.69
C ALA A 392 -13.39 9.45 -2.32
N ARG A 393 -12.26 9.38 -3.04
CA ARG A 393 -11.68 10.55 -3.74
C ARG A 393 -12.62 11.08 -4.83
N ALA A 394 -13.16 10.19 -5.67
CA ALA A 394 -14.10 10.58 -6.72
C ALA A 394 -15.37 11.24 -6.14
N ALA A 395 -15.94 10.65 -5.08
CA ALA A 395 -17.09 11.21 -4.38
C ALA A 395 -16.79 12.59 -3.78
N GLN A 396 -15.60 12.81 -3.20
CA GLN A 396 -15.20 14.12 -2.67
C GLN A 396 -15.11 15.19 -3.76
N VAL A 397 -14.54 14.86 -4.93
CA VAL A 397 -14.47 15.79 -6.06
C VAL A 397 -15.88 16.18 -6.50
N VAL A 398 -16.76 15.19 -6.71
CA VAL A 398 -18.14 15.41 -7.14
C VAL A 398 -18.94 16.24 -6.12
N ARG A 399 -18.77 16.00 -4.81
CA ARG A 399 -19.41 16.80 -3.77
C ARG A 399 -18.94 18.26 -3.78
N ARG A 400 -17.66 18.52 -4.04
CA ARG A 400 -17.11 19.89 -4.09
C ARG A 400 -17.58 20.69 -5.30
N ILE A 401 -17.92 20.03 -6.40
CA ILE A 401 -18.49 20.66 -7.60
C ILE A 401 -20.03 20.67 -7.62
N GLY A 402 -20.67 20.13 -6.57
CA GLY A 402 -22.10 19.88 -6.51
C GLY A 402 -22.99 21.12 -6.65
N ASP A 403 -22.49 22.31 -6.30
CA ASP A 403 -23.21 23.58 -6.49
C ASP A 403 -23.29 24.01 -7.97
N ALA A 404 -22.57 23.32 -8.87
CA ALA A 404 -22.49 23.67 -10.30
C ALA A 404 -23.16 22.65 -11.25
N GLN A 405 -23.67 21.50 -10.80
CA GLN A 405 -24.24 20.48 -11.70
C GLN A 405 -25.47 19.70 -11.17
N PRO A 406 -26.44 19.34 -12.04
CA PRO A 406 -27.55 18.44 -11.71
C PRO A 406 -27.10 17.03 -11.26
N ALA A 407 -27.91 16.36 -10.42
CA ALA A 407 -27.63 15.04 -9.85
C ALA A 407 -27.30 13.94 -10.88
N GLN A 408 -27.90 13.99 -12.07
CA GLN A 408 -27.64 13.03 -13.15
C GLN A 408 -26.24 13.20 -13.77
N GLN A 409 -25.69 14.42 -13.76
CA GLN A 409 -24.32 14.70 -14.20
C GLN A 409 -23.31 14.33 -13.11
N ALA A 410 -23.69 14.41 -11.83
CA ALA A 410 -22.85 13.99 -10.71
C ALA A 410 -22.51 12.49 -10.77
N SER A 411 -23.49 11.62 -11.04
CA SER A 411 -23.25 10.17 -11.22
C SER A 411 -22.28 9.88 -12.37
N GLN A 412 -22.47 10.55 -13.51
CA GLN A 412 -21.59 10.39 -14.67
C GLN A 412 -20.17 10.94 -14.43
N ALA A 413 -20.06 12.04 -13.70
CA ALA A 413 -18.77 12.60 -13.32
C ALA A 413 -18.01 11.65 -12.39
N LEU A 414 -18.72 11.05 -11.42
CA LEU A 414 -18.14 10.06 -10.51
C LEU A 414 -17.64 8.83 -11.26
N GLU A 415 -18.47 8.25 -12.13
CA GLU A 415 -18.08 7.12 -12.98
C GLU A 415 -16.85 7.44 -13.84
N ARG A 416 -16.81 8.62 -14.47
CA ARG A 416 -15.66 9.05 -15.27
C ARG A 416 -14.38 9.18 -14.46
N LEU A 417 -14.44 9.75 -13.25
CA LEU A 417 -13.27 9.90 -12.37
C LEU A 417 -12.71 8.54 -11.94
N VAL A 418 -13.61 7.60 -11.60
CA VAL A 418 -13.23 6.24 -11.25
C VAL A 418 -12.66 5.49 -12.45
N ASP A 419 -13.31 5.57 -13.61
CA ASP A 419 -12.83 4.94 -14.85
C ASP A 419 -11.42 5.40 -15.23
N ASN A 420 -11.20 6.72 -15.26
CA ASN A 420 -9.90 7.31 -15.58
C ASN A 420 -8.81 6.89 -14.60
N THR A 421 -9.15 6.82 -13.30
CA THR A 421 -8.19 6.40 -12.26
C THR A 421 -7.80 4.93 -12.44
N LEU A 422 -8.77 4.06 -12.71
CA LEU A 422 -8.51 2.64 -12.96
C LEU A 422 -7.66 2.42 -14.22
N GLN A 423 -7.97 3.13 -15.31
CA GLN A 423 -7.19 3.07 -16.54
C GLN A 423 -5.75 3.57 -16.33
N ALA A 424 -5.56 4.65 -15.57
CA ALA A 424 -4.23 5.16 -15.23
C ALA A 424 -3.42 4.17 -14.36
N GLN A 425 -4.10 3.35 -13.56
CA GLN A 425 -3.49 2.26 -12.78
C GLN A 425 -3.23 0.99 -13.60
N GLY A 426 -3.52 0.98 -14.89
CA GLY A 426 -3.36 -0.18 -15.76
C GLY A 426 -4.46 -1.23 -15.63
N HIS A 427 -5.55 -0.92 -14.90
CA HIS A 427 -6.71 -1.79 -14.82
C HIS A 427 -7.64 -1.56 -16.03
N ARG A 428 -8.37 -2.62 -16.42
CA ARG A 428 -9.48 -2.44 -17.35
C ARG A 428 -10.50 -1.50 -16.67
N GLY A 429 -10.83 -0.41 -17.34
CA GLY A 429 -11.78 0.58 -16.86
C GLY A 429 -13.19 0.01 -16.61
N LEU A 430 -14.10 0.86 -16.17
CA LEU A 430 -15.55 0.56 -16.16
C LEU A 430 -15.92 0.10 -17.57
N ALA A 431 -16.13 -1.21 -17.74
CA ALA A 431 -16.42 -1.79 -19.04
C ALA A 431 -17.55 -0.99 -19.69
N GLN A 432 -17.24 -0.30 -20.80
CA GLN A 432 -18.23 0.44 -21.54
C GLN A 432 -19.38 -0.51 -21.87
N HIS A 433 -20.58 -0.10 -21.47
CA HIS A 433 -21.87 -0.76 -21.63
C HIS A 433 -21.87 -1.93 -22.65
N GLY A 434 -21.84 -3.17 -22.13
CA GLY A 434 -22.43 -4.32 -22.84
C GLY A 434 -21.60 -5.58 -23.09
N ALA A 435 -20.28 -5.61 -22.83
CA ALA A 435 -19.48 -6.81 -23.17
C ALA A 435 -19.46 -7.92 -22.09
N ALA A 436 -19.78 -7.58 -20.83
CA ALA A 436 -19.62 -8.47 -19.68
C ALA A 436 -20.93 -8.96 -19.04
N ARG A 437 -22.10 -8.45 -19.46
CA ARG A 437 -23.40 -8.93 -18.98
C ARG A 437 -23.83 -10.16 -19.77
N LEU A 438 -24.48 -11.11 -19.08
CA LEU A 438 -25.35 -12.04 -19.78
C LEU A 438 -26.39 -11.24 -20.58
N PRO A 439 -26.77 -11.70 -21.78
CA PRO A 439 -27.96 -11.15 -22.44
C PRO A 439 -29.13 -11.13 -21.46
N GLU A 440 -30.02 -10.14 -21.55
CA GLU A 440 -31.24 -10.05 -20.72
C GLU A 440 -32.11 -11.32 -20.81
N ILE A 441 -31.90 -12.11 -21.86
CA ILE A 441 -32.57 -13.38 -22.14
C ILE A 441 -31.51 -14.46 -22.32
N TYR A 442 -30.80 -14.80 -21.25
CA TYR A 442 -29.92 -15.97 -21.24
C TYR A 442 -30.62 -17.14 -20.58
N ASP A 443 -30.70 -18.26 -21.28
CA ASP A 443 -31.30 -19.50 -20.76
C ASP A 443 -30.51 -20.70 -21.31
N PRO A 444 -29.92 -21.54 -20.44
CA PRO A 444 -29.12 -22.70 -20.85
C PRO A 444 -29.86 -23.70 -21.73
N ALA A 445 -31.20 -23.72 -21.71
CA ALA A 445 -32.00 -24.60 -22.56
C ALA A 445 -31.81 -24.32 -24.07
N PHE A 446 -31.33 -23.13 -24.43
CA PHE A 446 -30.99 -22.76 -25.81
C PHE A 446 -29.55 -23.02 -26.18
N LEU A 447 -28.79 -23.72 -25.34
CA LEU A 447 -27.50 -24.25 -25.72
C LEU A 447 -27.67 -25.69 -26.22
N HIS A 448 -27.07 -26.01 -27.36
CA HIS A 448 -26.97 -27.39 -27.80
C HIS A 448 -25.75 -28.04 -27.14
N ALA A 449 -25.96 -28.64 -25.97
CA ALA A 449 -24.94 -29.40 -25.27
C ALA A 449 -25.16 -30.92 -25.40
N ASP A 450 -24.09 -31.70 -25.29
CA ASP A 450 -24.14 -33.16 -25.16
C ASP A 450 -24.50 -33.65 -23.75
N ALA A 451 -24.68 -32.73 -22.81
CA ALA A 451 -25.08 -32.98 -21.43
C ALA A 451 -26.17 -31.99 -20.96
N ASP A 452 -26.94 -32.38 -19.94
CA ASP A 452 -27.92 -31.49 -19.29
C ASP A 452 -27.18 -30.45 -18.43
N LEU A 453 -26.99 -29.27 -18.99
CA LEU A 453 -26.32 -28.13 -18.34
C LEU A 453 -27.02 -27.72 -17.03
N ALA A 454 -28.35 -27.78 -16.97
CA ALA A 454 -29.07 -27.41 -15.76
C ALA A 454 -28.88 -28.46 -14.64
N ALA A 455 -28.81 -29.75 -14.99
CA ALA A 455 -28.47 -30.80 -14.05
C ALA A 455 -27.02 -30.69 -13.55
N ILE A 456 -26.07 -30.38 -14.44
CA ILE A 456 -24.68 -30.12 -14.07
C ILE A 456 -24.60 -28.95 -13.08
N ALA A 457 -25.26 -27.83 -13.38
CA ALA A 457 -25.27 -26.67 -12.48
C ALA A 457 -25.81 -27.00 -11.08
N ARG A 458 -26.91 -27.79 -11.00
CA ARG A 458 -27.44 -28.28 -9.71
C ARG A 458 -26.44 -29.18 -8.96
N GLY A 459 -25.74 -30.05 -9.67
CA GLY A 459 -24.70 -30.90 -9.07
C GLY A 459 -23.53 -30.10 -8.52
N ILE A 460 -23.06 -29.10 -9.28
CA ILE A 460 -22.00 -28.18 -8.86
C ILE A 460 -22.46 -27.35 -7.66
N ALA A 461 -23.71 -26.88 -7.63
CA ALA A 461 -24.26 -26.13 -6.50
C ALA A 461 -24.24 -26.92 -5.19
N ALA A 462 -24.46 -28.24 -5.25
CA ALA A 462 -24.45 -29.12 -4.08
C ALA A 462 -23.03 -29.41 -3.55
N GLN A 463 -22.04 -29.58 -4.43
CA GLN A 463 -20.67 -29.94 -4.06
C GLN A 463 -19.75 -28.72 -3.88
N ARG A 464 -20.09 -27.59 -4.50
CA ARG A 464 -19.30 -26.34 -4.57
C ARG A 464 -17.85 -26.51 -5.07
N SER A 465 -17.58 -27.62 -5.76
CA SER A 465 -16.29 -27.96 -6.34
C SER A 465 -16.51 -28.72 -7.63
N ALA A 466 -15.86 -28.30 -8.72
CA ALA A 466 -15.94 -28.96 -10.02
C ALA A 466 -14.90 -28.42 -11.01
N ARG A 467 -14.34 -29.29 -11.84
CA ARG A 467 -13.45 -28.94 -12.97
C ARG A 467 -14.14 -29.26 -14.29
N LEU A 468 -14.65 -28.22 -14.94
CA LEU A 468 -15.44 -28.30 -16.17
C LEU A 468 -14.63 -27.85 -17.39
N CYS A 469 -14.60 -28.66 -18.44
CA CYS A 469 -14.09 -28.27 -19.75
C CYS A 469 -15.26 -28.07 -20.73
N LEU A 470 -15.46 -26.84 -21.18
CA LEU A 470 -16.43 -26.46 -22.20
C LEU A 470 -15.73 -26.36 -23.55
N TYR A 471 -16.13 -27.16 -24.53
CA TYR A 471 -15.50 -27.14 -25.85
C TYR A 471 -16.52 -27.12 -26.99
N GLY A 472 -16.11 -26.58 -28.13
CA GLY A 472 -16.95 -26.52 -29.33
C GLY A 472 -16.71 -25.27 -30.16
N PRO A 473 -17.45 -25.07 -31.25
CA PRO A 473 -17.25 -23.94 -32.16
C PRO A 473 -17.35 -22.55 -31.48
N PRO A 474 -16.75 -21.51 -32.06
CA PRO A 474 -16.87 -20.14 -31.53
C PRO A 474 -18.33 -19.67 -31.57
N GLY A 475 -18.75 -18.91 -30.56
CA GLY A 475 -20.10 -18.35 -30.48
C GLY A 475 -21.18 -19.29 -29.92
N THR A 476 -20.85 -20.54 -29.56
CA THR A 476 -21.83 -21.49 -28.98
C THR A 476 -22.20 -21.23 -27.52
N GLY A 477 -21.65 -20.19 -26.87
CA GLY A 477 -22.07 -19.76 -25.54
C GLY A 477 -21.23 -20.28 -24.36
N LYS A 478 -20.04 -20.84 -24.60
CA LYS A 478 -19.13 -21.35 -23.54
C LYS A 478 -18.86 -20.34 -22.42
N THR A 479 -18.37 -19.16 -22.77
CA THR A 479 -18.08 -18.08 -21.80
C THR A 479 -19.35 -17.56 -21.11
N ALA A 480 -20.48 -17.55 -21.82
CA ALA A 480 -21.76 -17.12 -21.26
C ALA A 480 -22.29 -18.13 -20.24
N TYR A 481 -22.11 -19.43 -20.48
CA TYR A 481 -22.48 -20.47 -19.52
C TYR A 481 -21.70 -20.35 -18.22
N GLY A 482 -20.39 -20.10 -18.26
CA GLY A 482 -19.60 -19.87 -17.04
C GLY A 482 -20.08 -18.67 -16.22
N ARG A 483 -20.50 -17.58 -16.90
CA ARG A 483 -21.11 -16.42 -16.23
C ARG A 483 -22.44 -16.75 -15.57
N TRP A 484 -23.31 -17.47 -16.29
CA TRP A 484 -24.60 -17.89 -15.76
C TRP A 484 -24.43 -18.83 -14.57
N LEU A 485 -23.53 -19.81 -14.66
CA LEU A 485 -23.23 -20.72 -13.57
C LEU A 485 -22.79 -19.97 -12.30
N ALA A 486 -21.91 -18.97 -12.43
CA ALA A 486 -21.51 -18.17 -11.27
C ALA A 486 -22.68 -17.41 -10.61
N GLN A 487 -23.62 -16.89 -11.42
CA GLN A 487 -24.83 -16.26 -10.90
C GLN A 487 -25.75 -17.25 -10.18
N GLU A 488 -25.97 -18.45 -10.75
CA GLU A 488 -26.77 -19.50 -10.11
C GLU A 488 -26.15 -20.01 -8.81
N LEU A 489 -24.82 -19.98 -8.70
CA LEU A 489 -24.08 -20.38 -7.51
C LEU A 489 -23.99 -19.29 -6.44
N ASP A 490 -24.48 -18.06 -6.72
CA ASP A 490 -24.28 -16.86 -5.89
C ASP A 490 -22.79 -16.66 -5.54
N ALA A 491 -21.90 -16.92 -6.51
CA ALA A 491 -20.45 -16.88 -6.37
C ALA A 491 -19.84 -15.81 -7.30
N PRO A 492 -18.76 -15.11 -6.89
CA PRO A 492 -18.03 -14.22 -7.78
C PRO A 492 -17.49 -14.97 -9.00
N LEU A 493 -17.31 -14.29 -10.13
CA LEU A 493 -16.70 -14.88 -11.33
C LEU A 493 -15.35 -14.21 -11.61
N LEU A 494 -14.27 -14.99 -11.58
CA LEU A 494 -12.95 -14.56 -12.02
C LEU A 494 -12.71 -15.05 -13.46
N VAL A 495 -12.67 -14.13 -14.42
CA VAL A 495 -12.42 -14.45 -15.83
C VAL A 495 -11.00 -14.08 -16.23
N ARG A 496 -10.21 -15.04 -16.70
CA ARG A 496 -8.89 -14.83 -17.29
C ARG A 496 -8.88 -15.36 -18.72
N ARG A 497 -8.36 -14.62 -19.69
CA ARG A 497 -8.05 -15.19 -21.01
C ARG A 497 -6.67 -15.83 -20.97
N ALA A 498 -6.43 -16.80 -21.85
CA ALA A 498 -5.08 -17.34 -22.05
C ALA A 498 -4.02 -16.25 -22.26
N SER A 499 -4.34 -15.21 -23.04
CA SER A 499 -3.45 -14.07 -23.28
C SER A 499 -3.18 -13.20 -22.05
N ASP A 500 -4.07 -13.19 -21.06
CA ASP A 500 -3.88 -12.45 -19.81
C ASP A 500 -2.86 -13.17 -18.88
N LEU A 501 -2.65 -14.47 -19.08
CA LEU A 501 -1.73 -15.29 -18.28
C LEU A 501 -0.33 -15.38 -18.91
N GLN A 502 -0.25 -15.32 -20.23
CA GLN A 502 1.01 -15.39 -20.98
C GLN A 502 1.92 -14.19 -20.73
N SER A 503 3.21 -14.45 -20.52
CA SER A 503 4.27 -13.44 -20.45
C SER A 503 5.45 -13.84 -21.34
N LYS A 504 6.21 -12.84 -21.79
CA LYS A 504 7.48 -13.02 -22.53
C LYS A 504 8.64 -13.40 -21.60
N TRP A 505 8.48 -13.23 -20.29
CA TRP A 505 9.50 -13.52 -19.28
C TRP A 505 9.31 -14.92 -18.70
N VAL A 506 10.40 -15.68 -18.62
CA VAL A 506 10.40 -17.06 -18.11
C VAL A 506 10.00 -17.07 -16.63
N GLY A 507 9.01 -17.89 -16.25
CA GLY A 507 8.54 -18.02 -14.86
C GLY A 507 7.40 -17.08 -14.46
N GLU A 508 7.10 -16.03 -15.25
CA GLU A 508 5.98 -15.13 -14.95
C GLU A 508 4.61 -15.72 -15.29
N CYS A 509 4.52 -16.52 -16.36
CA CYS A 509 3.27 -17.18 -16.73
C CYS A 509 2.83 -18.16 -15.63
N GLU A 510 3.76 -18.94 -15.09
CA GLU A 510 3.54 -19.85 -13.97
C GLU A 510 3.03 -19.10 -12.73
N LYS A 511 3.67 -17.98 -12.37
CA LYS A 511 3.20 -17.11 -11.29
C LYS A 511 1.80 -16.55 -11.54
N ASN A 512 1.49 -16.16 -12.78
CA ASN A 512 0.17 -15.66 -13.14
C ASN A 512 -0.92 -16.74 -13.03
N ILE A 513 -0.61 -17.98 -13.45
CA ILE A 513 -1.50 -19.14 -13.29
C ILE A 513 -1.74 -19.40 -11.81
N ALA A 514 -0.68 -19.58 -11.01
CA ALA A 514 -0.80 -19.82 -9.57
C ALA A 514 -1.60 -18.71 -8.87
N ARG A 515 -1.32 -17.44 -9.19
CA ARG A 515 -2.05 -16.30 -8.65
C ARG A 515 -3.53 -16.32 -9.03
N ALA A 516 -3.89 -16.68 -10.27
CA ALA A 516 -5.29 -16.73 -10.68
C ALA A 516 -6.10 -17.79 -9.90
N PHE A 517 -5.50 -18.95 -9.62
CA PHE A 517 -6.13 -19.98 -8.78
C PHE A 517 -6.22 -19.55 -7.31
N GLU A 518 -5.18 -18.91 -6.78
CA GLU A 518 -5.17 -18.41 -5.40
C GLU A 518 -6.20 -17.27 -5.20
N GLU A 519 -6.28 -16.33 -6.15
CA GLU A 519 -7.31 -15.28 -6.18
C GLU A 519 -8.71 -15.88 -6.17
N ALA A 520 -8.96 -16.90 -7.01
CA ALA A 520 -10.25 -17.59 -7.02
C ALA A 520 -10.55 -18.31 -5.71
N ARG A 521 -9.55 -18.94 -5.10
CA ARG A 521 -9.69 -19.66 -3.82
C ARG A 521 -10.04 -18.69 -2.68
N HIS A 522 -9.27 -17.61 -2.52
CA HIS A 522 -9.51 -16.60 -1.50
C HIS A 522 -10.84 -15.86 -1.69
N GLY A 523 -11.22 -15.59 -2.93
CA GLY A 523 -12.48 -14.92 -3.26
C GLY A 523 -13.72 -15.82 -3.18
N GLY A 524 -13.55 -17.15 -3.04
CA GLY A 524 -14.63 -18.12 -3.21
C GLY A 524 -15.29 -18.04 -4.59
N ALA A 525 -14.51 -17.71 -5.61
CA ALA A 525 -14.98 -17.38 -6.96
C ALA A 525 -14.99 -18.62 -7.89
N VAL A 526 -15.90 -18.60 -8.86
CA VAL A 526 -15.82 -19.46 -10.04
C VAL A 526 -14.70 -18.94 -10.94
N LEU A 527 -13.67 -19.75 -11.16
CA LEU A 527 -12.57 -19.42 -12.07
C LEU A 527 -12.91 -19.86 -13.49
N LEU A 528 -13.03 -18.92 -14.42
CA LEU A 528 -13.20 -19.17 -15.85
C LEU A 528 -11.93 -18.77 -16.60
N ILE A 529 -11.22 -19.74 -17.17
CA ILE A 529 -10.12 -19.48 -18.10
C ILE A 529 -10.61 -19.71 -19.53
N ASP A 530 -10.67 -18.62 -20.29
CA ASP A 530 -11.14 -18.63 -21.68
C ASP A 530 -9.98 -18.81 -22.67
N GLU A 531 -10.25 -19.50 -23.77
CA GLU A 531 -9.30 -19.81 -24.84
C GLU A 531 -8.06 -20.56 -24.35
N VAL A 532 -8.22 -21.55 -23.46
CA VAL A 532 -7.10 -22.31 -22.88
C VAL A 532 -6.20 -22.97 -23.93
N ASP A 533 -6.71 -23.23 -25.14
CA ASP A 533 -5.94 -23.71 -26.29
C ASP A 533 -4.76 -22.82 -26.68
N GLY A 534 -4.69 -21.58 -26.20
CA GLY A 534 -3.54 -20.69 -26.40
C GLY A 534 -2.26 -21.11 -25.67
N PHE A 535 -2.34 -21.88 -24.57
CA PHE A 535 -1.15 -22.36 -23.83
C PHE A 535 -1.25 -23.80 -23.31
N LEU A 536 -2.43 -24.41 -23.30
CA LEU A 536 -2.68 -25.77 -22.82
C LEU A 536 -2.58 -26.81 -23.96
N GLN A 537 -1.61 -26.63 -24.86
CA GLN A 537 -1.41 -27.46 -26.05
C GLN A 537 -0.63 -28.76 -25.77
N ASP A 538 -0.74 -29.74 -26.65
CA ASP A 538 0.00 -31.00 -26.55
C ASP A 538 1.53 -30.78 -26.48
N ARG A 539 2.16 -31.41 -25.48
CA ARG A 539 3.59 -31.30 -25.19
C ARG A 539 4.46 -31.99 -26.23
N CYS A 540 3.90 -32.94 -26.99
CA CYS A 540 4.64 -33.72 -27.98
C CYS A 540 5.28 -32.86 -29.08
N GLY A 541 4.82 -31.62 -29.29
CA GLY A 541 5.35 -30.66 -30.26
C GLY A 541 6.01 -29.40 -29.67
N ALA A 542 6.19 -29.33 -28.34
CA ALA A 542 6.71 -28.13 -27.67
C ALA A 542 8.19 -27.88 -28.07
N GLN A 543 8.49 -26.68 -28.56
CA GLN A 543 9.85 -26.30 -28.96
C GLN A 543 10.65 -25.71 -27.80
N ARG A 544 9.98 -25.24 -26.75
CA ARG A 544 10.60 -24.50 -25.64
C ARG A 544 10.24 -25.12 -24.30
N SER A 545 11.23 -25.21 -23.41
CA SER A 545 11.05 -25.81 -22.07
C SER A 545 10.00 -25.10 -21.21
N TRP A 546 9.79 -23.81 -21.42
CA TRP A 546 8.78 -23.03 -20.69
C TRP A 546 7.33 -23.41 -21.07
N GLU A 547 7.08 -23.92 -22.27
CA GLU A 547 5.74 -24.35 -22.70
C GLU A 547 5.28 -25.56 -21.86
N VAL A 548 6.21 -26.49 -21.61
CA VAL A 548 5.97 -27.67 -20.76
C VAL A 548 5.79 -27.27 -19.29
N SER A 549 6.57 -26.29 -18.81
CA SER A 549 6.49 -25.76 -17.44
C SER A 549 5.12 -25.13 -17.16
N GLN A 550 4.58 -24.33 -18.07
CA GLN A 550 3.27 -23.69 -17.94
C GLN A 550 2.13 -24.70 -17.88
N VAL A 551 2.18 -25.74 -18.73
CA VAL A 551 1.19 -26.83 -18.68
C VAL A 551 1.28 -27.58 -17.34
N ASN A 552 2.48 -27.87 -16.85
CA ASN A 552 2.66 -28.54 -15.54
C ASN A 552 2.11 -27.72 -14.37
N GLU A 553 2.36 -26.41 -14.36
CA GLU A 553 1.85 -25.51 -13.31
C GLU A 553 0.31 -25.51 -13.33
N MET A 554 -0.29 -25.35 -14.50
CA MET A 554 -1.75 -25.42 -14.66
C MET A 554 -2.33 -26.73 -14.11
N LEU A 555 -1.72 -27.88 -14.39
CA LEU A 555 -2.19 -29.17 -13.87
C LEU A 555 -2.07 -29.28 -12.36
N THR A 556 -0.97 -28.78 -11.80
CA THR A 556 -0.74 -28.72 -10.35
C THR A 556 -1.83 -27.89 -9.68
N GLN A 557 -2.11 -26.71 -10.24
CA GLN A 557 -3.16 -25.83 -9.71
C GLN A 557 -4.56 -26.43 -9.86
N MET A 558 -4.87 -27.06 -11.00
CA MET A 558 -6.13 -27.77 -11.20
C MET A 558 -6.34 -28.89 -10.16
N GLU A 559 -5.30 -29.66 -9.83
CA GLU A 559 -5.40 -30.73 -8.82
C GLU A 559 -5.60 -30.18 -7.40
N ALA A 560 -4.93 -29.08 -7.07
CA ALA A 560 -4.97 -28.46 -5.74
C ALA A 560 -6.16 -27.50 -5.53
N PHE A 561 -6.96 -27.24 -6.56
CA PHE A 561 -8.06 -26.29 -6.49
C PHE A 561 -9.36 -26.97 -6.05
N GLU A 562 -9.83 -26.61 -4.85
CA GLU A 562 -11.05 -27.15 -4.25
C GLU A 562 -12.32 -26.37 -4.64
N GLY A 563 -12.23 -25.38 -5.54
CA GLY A 563 -13.37 -24.57 -6.01
C GLY A 563 -13.98 -25.02 -7.36
N VAL A 564 -14.74 -24.11 -7.98
CA VAL A 564 -15.34 -24.33 -9.32
C VAL A 564 -14.44 -23.72 -10.39
N PHE A 565 -13.83 -24.57 -11.21
CA PHE A 565 -12.97 -24.21 -12.32
C PHE A 565 -13.63 -24.56 -13.66
N ILE A 566 -13.65 -23.60 -14.58
CA ILE A 566 -14.16 -23.76 -15.94
C ILE A 566 -13.06 -23.38 -16.92
N ALA A 567 -12.72 -24.29 -17.82
CA ALA A 567 -11.88 -24.02 -18.98
C ALA A 567 -12.75 -23.99 -20.23
N SER A 568 -12.63 -22.96 -21.08
CA SER A 568 -13.25 -22.95 -22.41
C SER A 568 -12.22 -23.02 -23.52
N THR A 569 -12.51 -23.86 -24.52
CA THR A 569 -11.65 -24.02 -25.70
C THR A 569 -12.46 -24.14 -26.99
N ASN A 570 -11.89 -23.71 -28.11
CA ASN A 570 -12.44 -24.00 -29.44
C ASN A 570 -11.83 -25.27 -30.07
N LEU A 571 -10.69 -25.74 -29.55
CA LEU A 571 -9.85 -26.77 -30.17
C LEU A 571 -9.59 -27.94 -29.23
N MET A 572 -10.60 -28.78 -29.00
CA MET A 572 -10.50 -29.95 -28.12
C MET A 572 -9.39 -30.94 -28.51
N GLN A 573 -9.12 -31.09 -29.82
CA GLN A 573 -8.11 -32.04 -30.32
C GLN A 573 -6.67 -31.61 -30.01
N GLY A 574 -6.43 -30.31 -29.77
CA GLY A 574 -5.09 -29.77 -29.50
C GLY A 574 -4.71 -29.74 -28.02
N LEU A 575 -5.62 -30.11 -27.11
CA LEU A 575 -5.39 -30.04 -25.67
C LEU A 575 -4.51 -31.17 -25.13
N ASP A 576 -3.69 -30.84 -24.12
CA ASP A 576 -2.85 -31.80 -23.40
C ASP A 576 -3.68 -32.97 -22.81
N GLN A 577 -3.22 -34.21 -23.06
CA GLN A 577 -3.91 -35.42 -22.60
C GLN A 577 -3.97 -35.53 -21.08
N ALA A 578 -3.00 -34.97 -20.36
CA ALA A 578 -2.99 -35.00 -18.91
C ALA A 578 -3.99 -33.99 -18.31
N ALA A 579 -4.23 -32.86 -18.98
CA ALA A 579 -5.31 -31.93 -18.65
C ALA A 579 -6.68 -32.58 -18.82
N LEU A 580 -6.89 -33.28 -19.94
CA LEU A 580 -8.14 -34.02 -20.20
C LEU A 580 -8.48 -35.03 -19.11
N ARG A 581 -7.50 -35.64 -18.44
CA ARG A 581 -7.75 -36.60 -17.36
C ARG A 581 -8.15 -35.94 -16.03
N ARG A 582 -7.88 -34.66 -15.84
CA ARG A 582 -8.12 -33.91 -14.59
C ARG A 582 -9.42 -33.13 -14.57
N PHE A 583 -10.07 -32.94 -15.72
CA PHE A 583 -11.42 -32.41 -15.79
C PHE A 583 -12.42 -33.48 -15.35
N ASP A 584 -13.26 -33.13 -14.38
CA ASP A 584 -14.34 -33.98 -13.88
C ASP A 584 -15.44 -34.13 -14.94
N LEU A 585 -15.72 -33.05 -15.68
CA LEU A 585 -16.74 -32.99 -16.71
C LEU A 585 -16.19 -32.34 -17.99
N LYS A 586 -16.55 -32.93 -19.14
CA LYS A 586 -16.24 -32.42 -20.48
C LYS A 586 -17.56 -32.28 -21.22
N VAL A 587 -17.90 -31.06 -21.62
CA VAL A 587 -19.18 -30.77 -22.25
C VAL A 587 -18.95 -30.14 -23.61
N LYS A 588 -19.48 -30.77 -24.65
CA LYS A 588 -19.46 -30.26 -26.01
C LYS A 588 -20.65 -29.34 -26.23
N LEU A 589 -20.40 -28.09 -26.62
CA LEU A 589 -21.42 -27.16 -27.12
C LEU A 589 -21.34 -27.12 -28.64
N ASP A 590 -22.41 -27.52 -29.31
CA ASP A 590 -22.50 -27.59 -30.78
C ASP A 590 -23.45 -26.50 -31.34
N TRP A 591 -23.62 -26.47 -32.65
CA TRP A 591 -24.54 -25.58 -33.34
C TRP A 591 -26.00 -25.81 -32.93
N LEU A 592 -26.83 -24.77 -32.98
CA LEU A 592 -28.23 -24.82 -32.55
C LEU A 592 -29.04 -25.86 -33.34
N ARG A 593 -29.92 -26.59 -32.63
CA ARG A 593 -30.94 -27.42 -33.28
C ARG A 593 -32.04 -26.54 -33.87
N PRO A 594 -32.75 -26.96 -34.93
CA PRO A 594 -33.81 -26.17 -35.54
C PRO A 594 -34.89 -25.69 -34.56
N ALA A 595 -35.29 -26.54 -33.60
CA ALA A 595 -36.24 -26.16 -32.55
C ALA A 595 -35.69 -25.08 -31.61
N GLN A 596 -34.42 -25.19 -31.19
CA GLN A 596 -33.78 -24.19 -30.33
C GLN A 596 -33.56 -22.87 -31.06
N ALA A 597 -33.14 -22.92 -32.32
CA ALA A 597 -32.98 -21.75 -33.17
C ALA A 597 -34.29 -20.99 -33.35
N TRP A 598 -35.39 -21.72 -33.60
CA TRP A 598 -36.72 -21.13 -33.75
C TRP A 598 -37.17 -20.38 -32.50
N GLU A 599 -37.05 -21.00 -31.33
CA GLU A 599 -37.48 -20.35 -30.10
C GLU A 599 -36.60 -19.15 -29.72
N LEU A 600 -35.30 -19.24 -30.00
CA LEU A 600 -34.37 -18.13 -29.81
C LEU A 600 -34.68 -16.96 -30.77
N LEU A 601 -35.09 -17.24 -32.02
CA LEU A 601 -35.58 -16.23 -32.95
C LEU A 601 -36.84 -15.53 -32.43
N VAL A 602 -37.82 -16.29 -31.94
CA VAL A 602 -39.07 -15.75 -31.37
C VAL A 602 -38.78 -14.81 -30.19
N ARG A 603 -37.89 -15.21 -29.28
CA ARG A 603 -37.49 -14.39 -28.12
C ARG A 603 -36.80 -13.09 -28.56
N HIS A 604 -35.90 -13.15 -29.55
CA HIS A 604 -35.25 -11.94 -30.07
C HIS A 604 -36.22 -11.01 -30.82
N CYS A 605 -37.18 -11.54 -31.58
CA CYS A 605 -38.21 -10.71 -32.21
C CYS A 605 -39.02 -9.94 -31.16
N ARG A 606 -39.42 -10.62 -30.07
CA ARG A 606 -40.12 -9.99 -28.94
C ARG A 606 -39.29 -8.91 -28.27
N GLN A 607 -38.00 -9.15 -28.05
CA GLN A 607 -37.09 -8.16 -27.43
C GLN A 607 -36.89 -6.92 -28.30
N LEU A 608 -36.81 -7.11 -29.62
CA LEU A 608 -36.64 -6.03 -30.60
C LEU A 608 -37.94 -5.31 -30.96
N GLY A 609 -39.09 -5.73 -30.41
CA GLY A 609 -40.40 -5.18 -30.74
C GLY A 609 -40.87 -5.50 -32.17
N LEU A 610 -40.34 -6.56 -32.77
CA LEU A 610 -40.71 -7.02 -34.11
C LEU A 610 -41.99 -7.87 -34.05
N ALA A 611 -42.70 -7.94 -35.17
CA ALA A 611 -43.79 -8.90 -35.34
C ALA A 611 -43.28 -10.34 -35.12
N ALA A 612 -44.18 -11.22 -34.65
CA ALA A 612 -43.85 -12.62 -34.46
C ALA A 612 -43.43 -13.25 -35.81
N PRO A 613 -42.34 -14.04 -35.85
CA PRO A 613 -41.92 -14.71 -37.07
C PRO A 613 -42.98 -15.73 -37.51
N GLU A 614 -43.12 -15.93 -38.83
CA GLU A 614 -44.10 -16.82 -39.42
C GLU A 614 -43.45 -18.13 -39.92
N ALA A 615 -44.24 -18.97 -40.58
CA ALA A 615 -43.80 -20.29 -41.05
C ALA A 615 -42.68 -20.20 -42.10
N ASP A 616 -42.61 -19.12 -42.90
CA ASP A 616 -41.54 -18.93 -43.87
C ASP A 616 -40.18 -18.67 -43.18
N GLU A 617 -40.14 -17.79 -42.18
CA GLU A 617 -38.95 -17.57 -41.35
C GLU A 617 -38.50 -18.86 -40.67
N GLN A 618 -39.44 -19.67 -40.16
CA GLN A 618 -39.13 -20.96 -39.56
C GLN A 618 -38.45 -21.91 -40.54
N ALA A 619 -39.01 -22.03 -41.75
CA ALA A 619 -38.47 -22.88 -42.80
C ALA A 619 -37.10 -22.40 -43.28
N ARG A 620 -36.89 -21.09 -43.38
CA ARG A 620 -35.60 -20.48 -43.77
C ARG A 620 -34.55 -20.67 -42.68
N LEU A 621 -34.90 -20.46 -41.41
CA LEU A 621 -34.01 -20.63 -40.27
C LEU A 621 -33.56 -22.09 -40.11
N ALA A 622 -34.48 -23.05 -40.31
CA ALA A 622 -34.18 -24.48 -40.22
C ALA A 622 -33.18 -24.99 -41.29
N ARG A 623 -32.98 -24.22 -42.37
CA ARG A 623 -32.00 -24.52 -43.43
C ARG A 623 -30.60 -23.97 -43.13
N LEU A 624 -30.46 -23.10 -42.12
CA LEU A 624 -29.16 -22.53 -41.76
C LEU A 624 -28.31 -23.60 -41.06
N ALA A 625 -27.17 -23.93 -41.66
CA ALA A 625 -26.14 -24.73 -41.01
C ALA A 625 -25.24 -23.81 -40.16
N GLN A 626 -24.60 -24.38 -39.14
CA GLN A 626 -23.61 -23.69 -38.31
C GLN A 626 -24.10 -22.42 -37.60
N LEU A 627 -25.39 -22.38 -37.26
CA LEU A 627 -25.99 -21.29 -36.51
C LEU A 627 -25.68 -21.42 -35.02
N ALA A 628 -25.13 -20.38 -34.41
CA ALA A 628 -24.84 -20.31 -32.98
C ALA A 628 -25.59 -19.14 -32.31
N PRO A 629 -25.82 -19.19 -30.98
CA PRO A 629 -26.38 -18.06 -30.24
C PRO A 629 -25.58 -16.76 -30.41
N GLY A 630 -24.26 -16.87 -30.59
CA GLY A 630 -23.37 -15.74 -30.86
C GLY A 630 -23.72 -14.97 -32.15
N ASP A 631 -24.33 -15.61 -33.13
CA ASP A 631 -24.73 -15.00 -34.41
C ASP A 631 -25.92 -14.08 -34.21
N PHE A 632 -26.89 -14.48 -33.40
CA PHE A 632 -27.98 -13.61 -32.97
C PHE A 632 -27.46 -12.39 -32.23
N ALA A 633 -26.50 -12.58 -31.31
CA ALA A 633 -25.88 -11.46 -30.62
C ALA A 633 -25.11 -10.53 -31.57
N ALA A 634 -24.47 -11.08 -32.62
CA ALA A 634 -23.79 -10.29 -33.64
C ALA A 634 -24.78 -9.46 -34.48
N VAL A 635 -25.84 -10.09 -34.98
CA VAL A 635 -26.87 -9.42 -35.79
C VAL A 635 -27.63 -8.36 -34.97
N VAL A 636 -27.93 -8.62 -33.70
CA VAL A 636 -28.54 -7.62 -32.80
C VAL A 636 -27.58 -6.46 -32.53
N ARG A 637 -26.27 -6.69 -32.45
CA ARG A 637 -25.30 -5.57 -32.37
C ARG A 637 -25.25 -4.78 -33.67
N GLN A 638 -25.29 -5.46 -34.83
CA GLN A 638 -25.34 -4.82 -36.15
C GLN A 638 -26.62 -3.98 -36.31
N SER A 639 -27.74 -4.38 -35.69
CA SER A 639 -29.01 -3.66 -35.80
C SER A 639 -28.96 -2.23 -35.28
N ARG A 640 -28.01 -1.92 -34.39
CA ARG A 640 -27.72 -0.55 -33.91
C ARG A 640 -27.30 0.40 -35.04
N PHE A 641 -26.67 -0.15 -36.09
CA PHE A 641 -26.19 0.61 -37.24
C PHE A 641 -27.06 0.38 -38.49
N LYS A 642 -27.70 -0.79 -38.57
CA LYS A 642 -28.59 -1.19 -39.67
C LYS A 642 -29.92 -1.71 -39.10
N PRO A 643 -30.92 -0.83 -38.88
CA PRO A 643 -32.19 -1.21 -38.27
C PRO A 643 -32.83 -2.42 -38.94
N LEU A 644 -33.38 -3.33 -38.13
CA LEU A 644 -34.10 -4.51 -38.58
C LEU A 644 -35.60 -4.18 -38.58
N PRO A 645 -36.26 -4.09 -39.75
CA PRO A 645 -37.67 -3.72 -39.82
C PRO A 645 -38.61 -4.89 -39.47
N ASP A 646 -38.18 -6.13 -39.68
CA ASP A 646 -39.00 -7.34 -39.51
C ASP A 646 -38.16 -8.59 -39.22
N ALA A 647 -38.85 -9.69 -38.89
CA ALA A 647 -38.24 -10.99 -38.63
C ALA A 647 -37.55 -11.58 -39.88
N ALA A 648 -38.08 -11.33 -41.08
CA ALA A 648 -37.49 -11.79 -42.33
C ALA A 648 -36.08 -11.20 -42.57
N THR A 649 -35.89 -9.92 -42.23
CA THR A 649 -34.60 -9.24 -42.33
C THR A 649 -33.61 -9.76 -41.28
N LEU A 650 -34.09 -10.08 -40.07
CA LEU A 650 -33.28 -10.74 -39.03
C LEU A 650 -32.79 -12.11 -39.50
N VAL A 651 -33.66 -12.97 -40.04
CA VAL A 651 -33.27 -14.28 -40.59
C VAL A 651 -32.31 -14.13 -41.77
N THR A 652 -32.49 -13.13 -42.62
CA THR A 652 -31.58 -12.84 -43.74
C THR A 652 -30.19 -12.45 -43.24
N ALA A 653 -30.10 -11.62 -42.20
CA ALA A 653 -28.84 -11.24 -41.59
C ALA A 653 -28.15 -12.43 -40.89
N LEU A 654 -28.90 -13.30 -40.22
CA LEU A 654 -28.37 -14.56 -39.66
C LEU A 654 -27.83 -15.49 -40.74
N ALA A 655 -28.51 -15.59 -41.89
CA ALA A 655 -28.06 -16.37 -43.02
C ALA A 655 -26.72 -15.85 -43.58
N ALA A 656 -26.57 -14.52 -43.66
CA ALA A 656 -25.32 -13.89 -44.09
C ALA A 656 -24.17 -14.18 -43.10
N GLU A 657 -24.42 -14.14 -41.79
CA GLU A 657 -23.42 -14.46 -40.77
C GLU A 657 -23.00 -15.94 -40.83
N CYS A 658 -23.93 -16.86 -41.07
CA CYS A 658 -23.63 -18.28 -41.24
C CYS A 658 -22.78 -18.55 -42.51
N ALA A 659 -23.11 -17.89 -43.62
CA ALA A 659 -22.38 -18.04 -44.89
C ALA A 659 -20.89 -17.63 -44.79
N LEU A 660 -20.56 -16.65 -43.94
CA LEU A 660 -19.16 -16.24 -43.70
C LEU A 660 -18.32 -17.36 -43.06
N LYS A 661 -18.95 -18.27 -42.30
CA LYS A 661 -18.28 -19.39 -41.64
C LYS A 661 -18.07 -20.57 -42.59
N GLU A 662 -19.00 -20.79 -43.52
CA GLU A 662 -18.87 -21.83 -44.55
C GLU A 662 -17.72 -21.53 -45.52
N GLY A 663 -17.45 -20.24 -45.79
CA GLY A 663 -16.38 -19.80 -46.68
C GLY A 663 -14.94 -20.00 -46.15
N SER A 664 -14.73 -20.21 -44.84
CA SER A 664 -13.38 -20.35 -44.27
C SER A 664 -12.77 -21.75 -44.38
N HIS A 665 -13.55 -22.75 -44.83
CA HIS A 665 -13.07 -24.13 -45.03
C HIS A 665 -12.63 -24.44 -46.46
N ALA A 666 -12.71 -23.49 -47.41
CA ALA A 666 -12.12 -23.64 -48.72
C ALA A 666 -10.59 -23.45 -48.62
N SER A 667 -9.86 -24.56 -48.59
CA SER A 667 -8.40 -24.59 -48.68
C SER A 667 -7.91 -23.75 -49.87
N ILE A 668 -7.22 -22.65 -49.58
CA ILE A 668 -6.38 -21.97 -50.57
C ILE A 668 -5.14 -22.84 -50.76
N GLY A 669 -5.24 -23.82 -51.66
CA GLY A 669 -4.08 -24.53 -52.20
C GLY A 669 -3.40 -23.63 -53.23
N PHE A 670 -2.19 -23.16 -52.92
CA PHE A 670 -1.30 -22.59 -53.93
C PHE A 670 -0.57 -23.75 -54.63
N VAL A 671 -0.73 -23.82 -55.96
CA VAL A 671 0.17 -24.52 -56.89
C VAL A 671 1.36 -23.63 -57.18
#